data_AF-A0A956DGF3-F1
#
_entry.id   AF-A0A956DGF3-F1
#
_cell.length_a   1.000
_cell.length_b   1.000
_cell.length_c   1.000
_cell.angle_alpha   90.00
_cell.angle_beta   90.00
_cell.angle_gamma   90.00
#
_symmetry.space_group_name_H-M   'P 1'
#
loop_
_entity.id
_entity.type
_entity.pdbx_description
1 polymer ?
#
loop_
_entity_poly.entity_id
_entity_poly.type
_entity_poly.pdbx_seq_one_letter_code
_entity_poly.pdbx_strand_id
1 'polypeptide(L)'
;MKVPTMGIRASIFAGLAALLALGCGDPIGDVNRVQENLVDKAIFEGEWWTLQSVVEADGDATLVGSGASLYMFNGGSAFTDLALDSGQSASIGRIRWVIDEDFLYAYRSYELIDGGNDDGRDEDFRGQPLAAFAIDNHVDIRREYNPVTGEIQNVISENTTDRRWYERQFMRVDWSMNVAQSFAYFTDWVDLEATWRRESTAFISEPGSQPNFPAEWAPQFVRVSEDPDYRFANEWPADMVDTVHYMSFTTMTMFSPGGSCLFAGGGPCQTVSVPVRTAFLRVPPDHTFASAQQSHGQFDLFGTFRTYQRTYVRGGQDASTLGEYCDVDAHCGDLVAGAFCAGDGDCPGGAVCACPPGQDCEAGQLRCFDMNRGRTCETASHVCEGGLTGDYGETDLLTFYRPQHNFFQRSLTDTACSSDWQCDGRYASTPGTEGSICDRAARRCTIPVADRAIRQVAYHLNDGYPAYLVKPAFEVIGNWNEVFMRGWRATRNEELPNFGAVTIPAQTDDPTAYCFAGSADDADGDGTCPAEYNPFVSPEEWQALGVSNPYRCHIRNAEFTEPTRPQSYDEYTLPGAYRYEFVGEECMFILKTNSCDWWRTDANQACGSVTDDQGALVRYEQQGDIRYQYFNYIDQIGTAFGGVSELRVDPTNGELLTADANYASIVSENLTMVATQWFQVLRCIGDGGCGSTDDPDVVDGWVAGDSMRDYFGRVAGRTELPVGIAPSGSDGFSNVVGGGRPALPIGSVRRELMMDRLADLMPKAEDLHGEDARFHIFQDRMRNLADTPIEQQLMESMGRQALNAHFANTNQT
;
A
#
# COMPACT_ATOMS: atom_id res chain seq x y z
N MET A 1 -23.38 -66.85 -85.31
CA MET A 1 -23.79 -66.34 -83.98
C MET A 1 -22.90 -65.16 -83.65
N LYS A 2 -23.46 -63.96 -83.64
CA LYS A 2 -22.78 -62.71 -83.33
C LYS A 2 -23.14 -62.32 -81.90
N VAL A 3 -22.16 -62.23 -81.01
CA VAL A 3 -22.29 -61.57 -79.71
C VAL A 3 -21.37 -60.33 -79.77
N PRO A 4 -21.87 -59.13 -79.45
CA PRO A 4 -21.14 -57.90 -79.65
C PRO A 4 -20.18 -57.59 -78.50
N THR A 5 -19.05 -57.04 -78.89
CA THR A 5 -17.98 -56.45 -78.10
C THR A 5 -18.34 -55.04 -77.65
N MET A 6 -18.66 -54.85 -76.38
CA MET A 6 -18.63 -53.54 -75.71
C MET A 6 -18.71 -53.76 -74.20
N GLY A 7 -17.74 -53.28 -73.43
CA GLY A 7 -17.90 -53.19 -71.96
C GLY A 7 -16.76 -53.62 -71.04
N ILE A 8 -15.49 -53.65 -71.46
CA ILE A 8 -14.39 -53.99 -70.51
C ILE A 8 -13.33 -52.89 -70.36
N ARG A 9 -13.16 -51.98 -71.34
CA ARG A 9 -12.14 -50.91 -71.23
C ARG A 9 -12.59 -49.65 -70.49
N ALA A 10 -13.90 -49.37 -70.41
CA ALA A 10 -14.42 -48.20 -69.70
C ALA A 10 -14.47 -48.39 -68.17
N SER A 11 -14.66 -49.63 -67.70
CA SER A 11 -14.84 -49.92 -66.27
C SER A 11 -13.52 -49.91 -65.48
N ILE A 12 -12.38 -50.16 -66.14
CA ILE A 12 -11.06 -50.14 -65.47
C ILE A 12 -10.54 -48.70 -65.33
N PHE A 13 -10.79 -47.82 -66.31
CA PHE A 13 -10.42 -46.40 -66.19
C PHE A 13 -11.34 -45.62 -65.23
N ALA A 14 -12.62 -45.96 -65.16
CA ALA A 14 -13.53 -45.38 -64.16
C ALA A 14 -13.21 -45.87 -62.73
N GLY A 15 -12.78 -47.13 -62.57
CA GLY A 15 -12.35 -47.67 -61.26
C GLY A 15 -11.04 -47.07 -60.76
N LEU A 16 -10.06 -46.81 -61.65
CA LEU A 16 -8.78 -46.20 -61.27
C LEU A 16 -8.90 -44.69 -60.97
N ALA A 17 -9.82 -43.98 -61.65
CA ALA A 17 -10.13 -42.58 -61.35
C ALA A 17 -10.92 -42.41 -60.04
N ALA A 18 -11.79 -43.37 -59.69
CA ALA A 18 -12.50 -43.37 -58.41
C ALA A 18 -11.62 -43.73 -57.20
N LEU A 19 -10.51 -44.47 -57.41
CA LEU A 19 -9.53 -44.78 -56.37
C LEU A 19 -8.50 -43.66 -56.12
N LEU A 20 -8.35 -42.71 -57.05
CA LEU A 20 -7.51 -41.51 -56.87
C LEU A 20 -8.26 -40.34 -56.19
N ALA A 21 -9.59 -40.42 -56.08
CA ALA A 21 -10.41 -39.38 -55.42
C ALA A 21 -10.64 -39.62 -53.91
N LEU A 22 -10.18 -40.75 -53.36
CA LEU A 22 -10.28 -41.10 -51.93
C LEU A 22 -8.95 -40.91 -51.16
N GLY A 23 -7.95 -40.28 -51.78
CA GLY A 23 -6.61 -40.08 -51.22
C GLY A 23 -6.31 -38.66 -50.69
N CYS A 24 -7.23 -37.70 -50.82
CA CYS A 24 -7.11 -36.44 -50.11
C CYS A 24 -7.83 -36.60 -48.78
N GLY A 25 -7.13 -37.13 -47.76
CA GLY A 25 -7.54 -36.87 -46.39
C GLY A 25 -7.63 -35.36 -46.22
N ASP A 26 -8.69 -34.88 -45.57
CA ASP A 26 -8.78 -33.47 -45.18
C ASP A 26 -7.43 -33.05 -44.58
N PRO A 27 -6.83 -31.93 -45.01
CA PRO A 27 -5.58 -31.47 -44.42
C PRO A 27 -5.80 -31.40 -42.91
N ILE A 28 -5.13 -32.27 -42.18
CA ILE A 28 -5.17 -32.27 -40.72
C ILE A 28 -4.66 -30.88 -40.35
N GLY A 29 -5.57 -30.04 -39.83
CA GLY A 29 -5.24 -28.69 -39.40
C GLY A 29 -4.10 -28.69 -38.40
N ASP A 30 -3.59 -27.52 -38.07
CA ASP A 30 -2.48 -27.41 -37.15
C ASP A 30 -2.83 -28.05 -35.80
N VAL A 31 -1.98 -28.99 -35.36
CA VAL A 31 -2.10 -29.64 -34.05
C VAL A 31 -1.25 -28.84 -33.08
N ASN A 32 -1.89 -28.02 -32.24
CA ASN A 32 -1.20 -27.27 -31.21
C ASN A 32 -0.96 -28.15 -29.96
N ARG A 33 0.32 -28.34 -29.59
CA ARG A 33 0.76 -29.05 -28.37
C ARG A 33 1.46 -28.11 -27.38
N VAL A 34 1.39 -26.81 -27.60
CA VAL A 34 1.92 -25.80 -26.67
C VAL A 34 1.12 -25.88 -25.38
N GLN A 35 1.81 -25.95 -24.25
CA GLN A 35 1.20 -25.95 -22.94
C GLN A 35 0.81 -24.51 -22.54
N GLU A 36 -0.14 -24.37 -21.64
CA GLU A 36 -0.62 -23.07 -21.13
C GLU A 36 0.46 -22.36 -20.30
N ASN A 37 0.23 -21.15 -19.77
CA ASN A 37 1.15 -20.42 -18.86
C ASN A 37 2.56 -20.07 -19.42
N LEU A 38 2.67 -19.82 -20.73
CA LEU A 38 3.86 -19.20 -21.31
C LEU A 38 3.78 -17.68 -21.25
N VAL A 39 4.86 -17.05 -20.82
CA VAL A 39 5.03 -15.58 -20.84
C VAL A 39 6.06 -15.19 -21.89
N ASP A 40 5.76 -14.14 -22.66
CA ASP A 40 6.73 -13.53 -23.56
C ASP A 40 7.75 -12.73 -22.75
N LYS A 41 9.03 -12.91 -23.03
CA LYS A 41 10.10 -12.21 -22.31
C LYS A 41 10.03 -10.68 -22.47
N ALA A 42 9.44 -10.18 -23.55
CA ALA A 42 9.28 -8.74 -23.78
C ALA A 42 8.38 -8.04 -22.75
N ILE A 43 7.55 -8.81 -22.00
CA ILE A 43 6.75 -8.25 -20.91
C ILE A 43 7.65 -7.61 -19.84
N PHE A 44 8.84 -8.14 -19.61
CA PHE A 44 9.72 -7.76 -18.51
C PHE A 44 10.60 -6.52 -18.79
N GLU A 45 10.40 -5.86 -19.93
CA GLU A 45 11.10 -4.64 -20.29
C GLU A 45 10.64 -3.43 -19.45
N GLY A 46 11.52 -2.43 -19.34
CA GLY A 46 11.25 -1.20 -18.59
C GLY A 46 11.26 -1.39 -17.08
N GLU A 47 10.72 -0.39 -16.37
CA GLU A 47 10.68 -0.37 -14.91
C GLU A 47 9.28 -0.67 -14.39
N TRP A 48 9.23 -1.20 -13.17
CA TRP A 48 8.00 -1.58 -12.52
C TRP A 48 8.01 -1.11 -11.07
N TRP A 49 6.88 -0.63 -10.58
CA TRP A 49 6.62 -0.49 -9.16
C TRP A 49 6.12 -1.82 -8.59
N THR A 50 6.50 -2.14 -7.36
CA THR A 50 6.11 -3.37 -6.69
C THR A 50 5.82 -3.18 -5.21
N LEU A 51 4.77 -3.83 -4.75
CA LEU A 51 4.32 -3.83 -3.36
C LEU A 51 3.86 -5.24 -2.98
N GLN A 52 4.03 -5.58 -1.72
CA GLN A 52 3.43 -6.77 -1.13
C GLN A 52 2.36 -6.34 -0.13
N SER A 53 1.16 -6.88 -0.21
CA SER A 53 0.04 -6.56 0.68
C SER A 53 -0.61 -7.81 1.23
N VAL A 54 -1.13 -7.73 2.45
CA VAL A 54 -1.83 -8.83 3.11
C VAL A 54 -3.23 -8.95 2.52
N VAL A 55 -3.54 -10.13 1.97
CA VAL A 55 -4.85 -10.41 1.36
C VAL A 55 -5.87 -10.80 2.43
N GLU A 56 -5.41 -11.60 3.39
CA GLU A 56 -6.22 -12.06 4.51
C GLU A 56 -5.29 -12.29 5.69
N ALA A 57 -5.80 -12.02 6.88
CA ALA A 57 -5.12 -12.30 8.15
C ALA A 57 -6.15 -12.80 9.14
N ASP A 58 -5.82 -13.86 9.86
CA ASP A 58 -6.62 -14.29 11.00
C ASP A 58 -6.34 -13.39 12.23
N GLY A 59 -7.22 -13.45 13.22
CA GLY A 59 -7.05 -12.64 14.44
C GLY A 59 -5.73 -12.91 15.16
N ASP A 60 -5.21 -14.14 15.06
CA ASP A 60 -3.92 -14.53 15.64
C ASP A 60 -2.74 -13.87 14.91
N ALA A 61 -2.82 -13.70 13.58
CA ALA A 61 -1.87 -12.95 12.76
C ALA A 61 -1.88 -11.45 13.06
N THR A 62 -3.05 -10.89 13.41
CA THR A 62 -3.18 -9.47 13.76
C THR A 62 -2.59 -9.13 15.15
N LEU A 63 -2.31 -10.13 15.99
CA LEU A 63 -1.85 -9.97 17.39
C LEU A 63 -0.67 -10.88 17.76
N VAL A 64 0.42 -10.81 17.00
CA VAL A 64 1.72 -11.45 17.29
C VAL A 64 2.46 -10.71 18.43
N GLY A 65 1.97 -10.83 19.68
CA GLY A 65 2.70 -10.48 20.91
C GLY A 65 2.55 -9.03 21.42
N SER A 66 2.84 -8.82 22.71
CA SER A 66 2.53 -7.60 23.48
C SER A 66 3.40 -6.35 23.19
N GLY A 67 3.97 -6.25 22.00
CA GLY A 67 4.81 -5.12 21.60
C GLY A 67 4.96 -4.92 20.08
N ALA A 68 4.32 -5.78 19.28
CA ALA A 68 4.32 -5.68 17.82
C ALA A 68 2.94 -5.20 17.36
N SER A 69 2.76 -3.89 17.22
CA SER A 69 1.58 -3.34 16.55
C SER A 69 1.70 -3.67 15.05
N LEU A 70 0.86 -4.59 14.57
CA LEU A 70 0.99 -5.24 13.27
C LEU A 70 0.23 -4.50 12.17
N TYR A 71 0.88 -4.37 11.02
CA TYR A 71 0.24 -4.11 9.72
C TYR A 71 -0.16 -5.42 9.02
N MET A 72 -0.37 -6.50 9.79
CA MET A 72 -0.81 -7.81 9.31
C MET A 72 -2.33 -7.93 9.46
N PHE A 73 -3.04 -7.03 8.80
CA PHE A 73 -4.50 -7.04 8.65
C PHE A 73 -4.82 -7.02 7.16
N ASN A 74 -6.05 -7.37 6.76
CA ASN A 74 -6.44 -7.33 5.35
C ASN A 74 -6.28 -5.92 4.75
N GLY A 75 -5.49 -5.79 3.70
CA GLY A 75 -5.12 -4.50 3.07
C GLY A 75 -3.84 -3.87 3.63
N GLY A 76 -3.26 -4.42 4.70
CA GLY A 76 -1.99 -3.95 5.26
C GLY A 76 -0.84 -4.20 4.29
N SER A 77 -0.10 -3.15 3.95
CA SER A 77 0.93 -3.19 2.92
C SER A 77 2.34 -3.19 3.51
N ALA A 78 3.27 -3.91 2.87
CA ALA A 78 4.66 -4.01 3.29
C ALA A 78 5.49 -2.77 2.89
N PHE A 79 6.67 -2.68 3.47
CA PHE A 79 7.74 -1.72 3.21
C PHE A 79 8.88 -2.43 2.48
N THR A 80 9.57 -1.69 1.61
CA THR A 80 10.72 -2.24 0.87
C THR A 80 12.08 -1.83 1.45
N ASP A 81 12.11 -0.81 2.32
CA ASP A 81 13.34 -0.10 2.72
C ASP A 81 13.50 0.05 4.25
N LEU A 82 13.24 -1.01 5.03
CA LEU A 82 13.34 -0.96 6.50
C LEU A 82 14.71 -0.51 7.03
N ALA A 83 15.80 -0.91 6.37
CA ALA A 83 17.17 -0.70 6.83
C ALA A 83 17.59 0.78 6.87
N LEU A 84 16.87 1.68 6.20
CA LEU A 84 17.20 3.10 6.19
C LEU A 84 16.79 3.84 7.46
N ASP A 85 15.60 3.57 7.99
CA ASP A 85 15.03 4.35 9.09
C ASP A 85 14.05 3.57 9.99
N SER A 86 14.12 2.24 9.96
CA SER A 86 13.21 1.37 10.72
C SER A 86 11.73 1.51 10.31
N GLY A 87 11.46 1.76 9.03
CA GLY A 87 10.11 1.76 8.45
C GLY A 87 9.37 3.07 8.62
N GLN A 88 10.07 4.16 8.88
CA GLN A 88 9.44 5.48 9.07
C GLN A 88 9.00 6.13 7.76
N SER A 89 9.56 5.73 6.63
CA SER A 89 9.13 6.21 5.34
C SER A 89 8.59 5.02 4.52
N ALA A 90 7.56 5.30 3.73
CA ALA A 90 6.71 4.29 3.15
C ALA A 90 6.94 4.22 1.63
N SER A 91 8.12 3.75 1.22
CA SER A 91 8.48 3.59 -0.18
C SER A 91 7.93 2.30 -0.77
N ILE A 92 7.41 2.43 -1.98
CA ILE A 92 7.18 1.30 -2.87
C ILE A 92 8.51 0.84 -3.49
N GLY A 93 8.61 -0.43 -3.86
CA GLY A 93 9.77 -0.90 -4.61
C GLY A 93 9.69 -0.43 -6.05
N ARG A 94 10.79 0.04 -6.63
CA ARG A 94 10.95 0.25 -8.08
C ARG A 94 12.02 -0.69 -8.62
N ILE A 95 11.64 -1.55 -9.55
CA ILE A 95 12.44 -2.70 -10.01
C ILE A 95 12.69 -2.68 -11.52
N ARG A 96 13.71 -3.43 -11.93
CA ARG A 96 13.91 -3.96 -13.28
C ARG A 96 14.07 -5.47 -13.21
N TRP A 97 13.53 -6.14 -14.21
CA TRP A 97 13.61 -7.59 -14.29
C TRP A 97 14.93 -8.03 -14.91
N VAL A 98 15.49 -9.12 -14.38
CA VAL A 98 16.63 -9.83 -14.95
C VAL A 98 16.21 -11.28 -15.13
N ILE A 99 16.29 -11.74 -16.37
CA ILE A 99 15.97 -13.11 -16.76
C ILE A 99 17.28 -13.90 -16.76
N ASP A 100 17.42 -14.84 -15.82
CA ASP A 100 18.48 -15.85 -15.81
C ASP A 100 17.94 -17.19 -16.34
N GLU A 101 18.75 -18.25 -16.34
CA GLU A 101 18.37 -19.57 -16.85
C GLU A 101 17.32 -20.27 -15.95
N ASP A 102 17.51 -20.19 -14.63
CA ASP A 102 16.67 -20.91 -13.65
C ASP A 102 15.78 -19.96 -12.82
N PHE A 103 16.03 -18.64 -12.87
CA PHE A 103 15.34 -17.66 -12.03
C PHE A 103 15.03 -16.36 -12.77
N LEU A 104 13.86 -15.81 -12.49
CA LEU A 104 13.44 -14.46 -12.83
C LEU A 104 13.60 -13.58 -11.59
N TYR A 105 14.51 -12.61 -11.65
CA TYR A 105 14.78 -11.70 -10.55
C TYR A 105 14.19 -10.31 -10.81
N ALA A 106 13.58 -9.72 -9.79
CA ALA A 106 13.18 -8.33 -9.75
C ALA A 106 14.18 -7.53 -8.92
N TYR A 107 15.17 -6.91 -9.57
CA TYR A 107 16.18 -6.10 -8.88
C TYR A 107 15.72 -4.67 -8.71
N ARG A 108 16.00 -4.08 -7.54
CA ARG A 108 15.83 -2.64 -7.32
C ARG A 108 16.62 -1.86 -8.39
N SER A 109 15.95 -0.89 -9.01
CA SER A 109 16.46 -0.05 -10.11
C SER A 109 17.13 1.26 -9.66
N TYR A 110 17.04 1.59 -8.37
CA TYR A 110 17.54 2.82 -7.77
C TYR A 110 18.41 2.50 -6.55
N GLU A 111 19.30 3.42 -6.18
CA GLU A 111 20.10 3.28 -4.96
C GLU A 111 19.26 3.50 -3.70
N LEU A 112 19.54 2.74 -2.64
CA LEU A 112 18.88 2.98 -1.35
C LEU A 112 19.29 4.35 -0.76
N ILE A 113 20.55 4.74 -1.00
CA ILE A 113 21.10 6.06 -0.68
C ILE A 113 21.76 6.57 -1.96
N ASP A 114 21.26 7.67 -2.50
CA ASP A 114 21.79 8.31 -3.71
C ASP A 114 23.24 8.78 -3.49
N GLY A 115 24.13 8.34 -4.40
CA GLY A 115 25.57 8.50 -4.29
C GLY A 115 26.22 7.58 -3.25
N GLY A 116 25.51 6.55 -2.80
CA GLY A 116 25.99 5.57 -1.83
C GLY A 116 26.84 4.44 -2.42
N ASN A 117 26.65 4.11 -3.71
CA ASN A 117 27.44 3.13 -4.45
C ASN A 117 28.18 3.79 -5.62
N ASP A 118 29.35 3.25 -5.96
CA ASP A 118 30.19 3.74 -7.07
C ASP A 118 29.50 3.59 -8.44
N ASP A 119 28.62 2.59 -8.59
CA ASP A 119 27.86 2.24 -9.78
C ASP A 119 26.41 2.72 -9.74
N GLY A 120 26.03 3.48 -8.72
CA GLY A 120 24.66 3.94 -8.48
C GLY A 120 23.98 4.72 -9.60
N ARG A 121 24.79 5.29 -10.49
CA ARG A 121 24.37 6.10 -11.63
C ARG A 121 24.46 5.36 -12.97
N ASP A 122 24.88 4.10 -12.94
CA ASP A 122 24.89 3.26 -14.14
C ASP A 122 23.45 2.93 -14.56
N GLU A 123 23.20 2.95 -15.87
CA GLU A 123 21.92 2.51 -16.42
C GLU A 123 21.68 1.02 -16.13
N ASP A 124 22.73 0.24 -15.92
CA ASP A 124 22.67 -1.19 -15.58
C ASP A 124 22.70 -1.46 -14.06
N PHE A 125 22.52 -0.43 -13.21
CA PHE A 125 22.54 -0.57 -11.75
C PHE A 125 21.53 -1.63 -11.26
N ARG A 126 21.98 -2.47 -10.30
CA ARG A 126 21.17 -3.53 -9.68
C ARG A 126 21.35 -3.47 -8.16
N GLY A 127 20.30 -3.05 -7.47
CA GLY A 127 20.25 -3.07 -6.01
C GLY A 127 19.84 -4.43 -5.45
N GLN A 128 19.14 -4.44 -4.31
CA GLN A 128 18.65 -5.70 -3.72
C GLN A 128 17.54 -6.33 -4.58
N PRO A 129 17.47 -7.67 -4.70
CA PRO A 129 16.32 -8.33 -5.30
C PRO A 129 15.10 -8.17 -4.38
N LEU A 130 13.96 -7.75 -4.92
CA LEU A 130 12.69 -7.64 -4.17
C LEU A 130 11.76 -8.83 -4.41
N ALA A 131 11.87 -9.47 -5.58
CA ALA A 131 11.16 -10.71 -5.90
C ALA A 131 12.09 -11.66 -6.69
N ALA A 132 11.88 -12.96 -6.52
CA ALA A 132 12.57 -14.00 -7.26
C ALA A 132 11.63 -15.19 -7.48
N PHE A 133 11.41 -15.55 -8.75
CA PHE A 133 10.55 -16.66 -9.17
C PHE A 133 11.36 -17.69 -9.94
N ALA A 134 11.09 -18.97 -9.73
CA ALA A 134 11.77 -20.03 -10.49
C ALA A 134 11.28 -20.06 -11.94
N ILE A 135 12.18 -20.38 -12.87
CA ILE A 135 11.86 -20.59 -14.27
C ILE A 135 11.89 -22.08 -14.54
N ASP A 136 10.77 -22.64 -14.98
CA ASP A 136 10.67 -24.06 -15.32
C ASP A 136 11.41 -24.37 -16.62
N ASN A 137 11.19 -23.53 -17.65
CA ASN A 137 11.74 -23.72 -18.98
C ASN A 137 11.71 -22.43 -19.81
N HIS A 138 12.71 -22.29 -20.70
CA HIS A 138 12.68 -21.34 -21.81
C HIS A 138 12.32 -22.05 -23.11
N VAL A 139 11.33 -21.55 -23.85
CA VAL A 139 10.79 -22.25 -25.03
C VAL A 139 10.58 -21.32 -26.21
N ASP A 140 10.62 -21.89 -27.41
CA ASP A 140 10.10 -21.27 -28.63
C ASP A 140 8.87 -22.02 -29.11
N ILE A 141 7.82 -21.29 -29.47
CA ILE A 141 6.66 -21.85 -30.13
C ILE A 141 6.95 -21.94 -31.63
N ARG A 142 7.12 -23.15 -32.14
CA ARG A 142 7.39 -23.37 -33.56
C ARG A 142 6.72 -24.65 -34.08
N ARG A 143 6.69 -24.80 -35.40
CA ARG A 143 6.32 -26.07 -36.02
C ARG A 143 7.44 -27.08 -35.86
N GLU A 144 7.08 -28.31 -35.52
CA GLU A 144 8.01 -29.44 -35.54
C GLU A 144 8.57 -29.62 -36.96
N TYR A 145 9.81 -30.06 -37.04
CA TYR A 145 10.44 -30.42 -38.30
C TYR A 145 11.22 -31.71 -38.14
N ASN A 146 11.40 -32.43 -39.24
CA ASN A 146 12.29 -33.58 -39.25
C ASN A 146 13.75 -33.08 -39.21
N PRO A 147 14.54 -33.38 -38.17
CA PRO A 147 15.91 -32.87 -38.05
C PRO A 147 16.86 -33.41 -39.13
N VAL A 148 16.49 -34.48 -39.84
CA VAL A 148 17.28 -35.08 -40.92
C VAL A 148 16.94 -34.47 -42.28
N THR A 149 15.67 -34.19 -42.56
CA THR A 149 15.20 -33.73 -43.89
C THR A 149 14.80 -32.25 -43.94
N GLY A 150 14.58 -31.61 -42.79
CA GLY A 150 14.10 -30.22 -42.70
C GLY A 150 12.61 -30.05 -43.02
N GLU A 151 11.87 -31.13 -43.27
CA GLU A 151 10.44 -31.06 -43.59
C GLU A 151 9.64 -30.62 -42.36
N ILE A 152 8.87 -29.53 -42.53
CA ILE A 152 8.00 -28.95 -41.50
C ILE A 152 6.73 -29.80 -41.37
N GLN A 153 6.36 -30.14 -40.14
CA GLN A 153 5.15 -30.86 -39.80
C GLN A 153 4.00 -29.91 -39.44
N ASN A 154 2.78 -30.44 -39.39
CA ASN A 154 1.59 -29.69 -38.99
C ASN A 154 1.42 -29.59 -37.46
N VAL A 155 2.42 -30.02 -36.67
CA VAL A 155 2.39 -29.96 -35.20
C VAL A 155 3.14 -28.71 -34.74
N ILE A 156 2.49 -27.86 -33.93
CA ILE A 156 3.12 -26.73 -33.24
C ILE A 156 3.48 -27.23 -31.84
N SER A 157 4.75 -27.11 -31.45
CA SER A 157 5.23 -27.54 -30.13
C SER A 157 6.29 -26.60 -29.56
N GLU A 158 6.55 -26.78 -28.28
CA GLU A 158 7.58 -26.07 -27.53
C GLU A 158 8.95 -26.65 -27.85
N ASN A 159 9.84 -25.85 -28.42
CA ASN A 159 11.22 -26.25 -28.67
C ASN A 159 12.16 -25.65 -27.62
N THR A 160 12.97 -26.53 -27.02
CA THR A 160 13.96 -26.21 -25.98
C THR A 160 15.40 -26.54 -26.40
N THR A 161 15.66 -26.80 -27.68
CA THR A 161 16.96 -27.37 -28.12
C THR A 161 17.70 -26.53 -29.14
N ASP A 162 17.02 -25.87 -30.09
CA ASP A 162 17.74 -25.37 -31.27
C ASP A 162 18.38 -24.00 -31.06
N ARG A 163 17.82 -23.19 -30.14
CA ARG A 163 18.37 -21.90 -29.71
C ARG A 163 18.78 -21.97 -28.26
N ARG A 164 19.76 -21.17 -27.85
CA ARG A 164 20.13 -21.05 -26.43
C ARG A 164 18.98 -20.40 -25.65
N TRP A 165 18.88 -20.70 -24.36
CA TRP A 165 17.75 -20.28 -23.52
C TRP A 165 17.49 -18.77 -23.58
N TYR A 166 18.54 -17.94 -23.60
CA TYR A 166 18.43 -16.48 -23.63
C TYR A 166 17.95 -15.93 -24.98
N GLU A 167 18.06 -16.70 -26.08
CA GLU A 167 17.58 -16.33 -27.42
C GLU A 167 16.14 -16.77 -27.70
N ARG A 168 15.56 -17.59 -26.80
CA ARG A 168 14.18 -18.07 -26.92
C ARG A 168 13.20 -16.98 -26.50
N GLN A 169 12.06 -16.93 -27.16
CA GLN A 169 11.07 -15.85 -26.98
C GLN A 169 10.25 -16.00 -25.71
N PHE A 170 9.88 -17.23 -25.35
CA PHE A 170 8.98 -17.48 -24.22
C PHE A 170 9.69 -18.15 -23.06
N MET A 171 9.12 -18.01 -21.88
CA MET A 171 9.49 -18.78 -20.71
C MET A 171 8.27 -19.16 -19.88
N ARG A 172 8.45 -20.18 -19.05
CA ARG A 172 7.47 -20.66 -18.08
C ARG A 172 8.02 -20.35 -16.70
N VAL A 173 7.27 -19.53 -15.95
CA VAL A 173 7.67 -19.06 -14.63
C VAL A 173 6.75 -19.69 -13.60
N ASP A 174 7.33 -20.23 -12.53
CA ASP A 174 6.59 -20.67 -11.36
C ASP A 174 6.30 -19.47 -10.45
N TRP A 175 5.07 -18.97 -10.56
CA TRP A 175 4.57 -17.86 -9.75
C TRP A 175 4.08 -18.27 -8.36
N SER A 176 4.12 -19.56 -8.02
CA SER A 176 3.54 -20.07 -6.76
C SER A 176 4.30 -19.60 -5.53
N MET A 177 5.58 -19.21 -5.67
CA MET A 177 6.43 -18.83 -4.55
C MET A 177 7.35 -17.67 -4.93
N ASN A 178 7.32 -16.60 -4.13
CA ASN A 178 8.39 -15.61 -4.13
C ASN A 178 9.49 -16.05 -3.15
N VAL A 179 10.66 -16.39 -3.66
CA VAL A 179 11.81 -16.84 -2.84
C VAL A 179 12.48 -15.66 -2.13
N ALA A 180 12.32 -14.43 -2.64
CA ALA A 180 12.87 -13.24 -2.00
C ALA A 180 11.97 -12.80 -0.84
N GLN A 181 12.58 -12.54 0.31
CA GLN A 181 11.91 -12.11 1.55
C GLN A 181 12.30 -10.66 1.90
N SER A 182 12.31 -9.79 0.90
CA SER A 182 12.81 -8.41 1.05
C SER A 182 11.76 -7.40 1.48
N PHE A 183 10.49 -7.80 1.50
CA PHE A 183 9.39 -7.00 2.02
C PHE A 183 9.33 -7.14 3.54
N ALA A 184 9.31 -6.01 4.24
CA ALA A 184 9.18 -5.93 5.68
C ALA A 184 7.79 -5.43 6.05
N TYR A 185 7.19 -6.03 7.08
CA TYR A 185 6.07 -5.42 7.79
C TYR A 185 6.67 -4.76 9.05
N PHE A 186 6.02 -3.76 9.65
CA PHE A 186 6.54 -3.00 10.82
C PHE A 186 7.02 -3.86 12.03
N THR A 187 6.83 -5.17 11.96
CA THR A 187 7.13 -6.18 12.96
C THR A 187 8.49 -6.83 12.83
N ASP A 188 9.45 -6.26 12.11
CA ASP A 188 10.72 -6.98 11.83
C ASP A 188 11.69 -7.15 13.03
N TRP A 189 11.23 -6.89 14.26
CA TRP A 189 11.77 -7.56 15.45
C TRP A 189 11.64 -9.11 15.37
N VAL A 190 10.79 -9.59 14.45
CA VAL A 190 10.62 -10.99 14.03
C VAL A 190 11.86 -11.55 13.34
N ASP A 191 12.37 -10.94 12.25
CA ASP A 191 13.52 -11.50 11.52
C ASP A 191 14.89 -11.03 12.09
N LEU A 192 14.96 -9.85 12.74
CA LEU A 192 16.23 -9.31 13.26
C LEU A 192 16.67 -9.87 14.62
N GLU A 193 15.75 -10.29 15.49
CA GLU A 193 16.06 -10.87 16.82
C GLU A 193 15.80 -12.38 16.92
N ALA A 194 15.50 -13.05 15.81
CA ALA A 194 15.30 -14.51 15.71
C ALA A 194 14.20 -15.10 16.61
N THR A 195 13.24 -14.28 17.06
CA THR A 195 12.12 -14.76 17.90
C THR A 195 11.07 -15.50 17.09
N TRP A 196 10.88 -15.10 15.83
CA TRP A 196 10.02 -15.75 14.85
C TRP A 196 10.87 -16.07 13.60
N ARG A 197 10.44 -17.04 12.78
CA ARG A 197 11.05 -17.30 11.48
C ARG A 197 10.02 -17.19 10.39
N ARG A 198 10.32 -16.37 9.39
CA ARG A 198 9.52 -16.20 8.19
C ARG A 198 9.98 -17.15 7.08
N GLU A 199 9.04 -17.88 6.49
CA GLU A 199 9.31 -18.82 5.39
C GLU A 199 8.29 -18.60 4.26
N SER A 200 8.78 -18.50 3.02
CA SER A 200 7.91 -18.48 1.85
C SER A 200 7.44 -19.90 1.54
N THR A 201 6.18 -20.06 1.17
CA THR A 201 5.61 -21.35 0.78
C THR A 201 4.94 -21.23 -0.58
N ALA A 202 5.16 -22.25 -1.42
CA ALA A 202 4.51 -22.37 -2.71
C ALA A 202 2.99 -22.47 -2.54
N PHE A 203 2.27 -21.61 -3.24
CA PHE A 203 0.83 -21.54 -3.29
C PHE A 203 0.37 -21.81 -4.72
N ILE A 204 -0.12 -23.03 -4.97
CA ILE A 204 -0.51 -23.48 -6.31
C ILE A 204 -2.03 -23.37 -6.45
N SER A 205 -2.48 -22.56 -7.38
CA SER A 205 -3.89 -22.49 -7.81
C SER A 205 -4.04 -23.22 -9.14
N GLU A 206 -4.56 -24.45 -9.12
CA GLU A 206 -4.90 -25.17 -10.34
C GLU A 206 -6.40 -25.01 -10.66
N PRO A 207 -6.77 -24.68 -11.91
CA PRO A 207 -8.17 -24.65 -12.34
C PRO A 207 -8.88 -25.98 -12.06
N GLY A 208 -9.96 -25.93 -11.27
CA GLY A 208 -10.78 -27.11 -10.93
C GLY A 208 -10.28 -27.95 -9.75
N SER A 209 -9.19 -27.54 -9.08
CA SER A 209 -8.66 -28.25 -7.90
C SER A 209 -9.59 -28.18 -6.67
N GLN A 210 -10.34 -27.08 -6.50
CA GLN A 210 -11.33 -26.88 -5.43
C GLN A 210 -12.48 -25.96 -5.92
N PRO A 211 -13.76 -26.32 -5.72
CA PRO A 211 -14.90 -25.46 -6.08
C PRO A 211 -15.06 -24.21 -5.18
N ASN A 212 -14.38 -24.17 -4.03
CA ASN A 212 -14.46 -23.08 -3.06
C ASN A 212 -13.21 -22.16 -3.09
N PHE A 213 -12.38 -22.24 -4.13
CA PHE A 213 -11.20 -21.39 -4.23
C PHE A 213 -11.62 -19.95 -4.55
N PRO A 214 -11.21 -18.93 -3.75
CA PRO A 214 -11.56 -17.55 -4.02
C PRO A 214 -11.02 -17.09 -5.38
N ALA A 215 -11.90 -16.60 -6.25
CA ALA A 215 -11.51 -16.10 -7.58
C ALA A 215 -10.50 -14.94 -7.50
N GLU A 216 -10.51 -14.16 -6.40
CA GLU A 216 -9.55 -13.08 -6.15
C GLU A 216 -8.11 -13.52 -5.95
N TRP A 217 -7.85 -14.80 -5.65
CA TRP A 217 -6.48 -15.28 -5.44
C TRP A 217 -5.84 -15.81 -6.71
N ALA A 218 -6.57 -15.81 -7.83
CA ALA A 218 -6.04 -16.19 -9.13
C ALA A 218 -4.95 -15.20 -9.60
N PRO A 219 -3.89 -15.69 -10.27
CA PRO A 219 -2.90 -14.83 -10.91
C PRO A 219 -3.55 -13.84 -11.89
N GLN A 220 -3.05 -12.61 -11.91
CA GLN A 220 -3.54 -11.56 -12.80
C GLN A 220 -2.45 -11.12 -13.77
N PHE A 221 -2.83 -10.99 -15.03
CA PHE A 221 -2.08 -10.29 -16.07
C PHE A 221 -3.07 -9.37 -16.76
N VAL A 222 -2.87 -8.07 -16.66
CA VAL A 222 -3.80 -7.06 -17.20
C VAL A 222 -3.09 -6.22 -18.25
N ARG A 223 -3.71 -6.14 -19.43
CA ARG A 223 -3.23 -5.29 -20.52
C ARG A 223 -3.80 -3.89 -20.41
N VAL A 224 -3.10 -2.90 -20.98
CA VAL A 224 -3.59 -1.51 -21.02
C VAL A 224 -4.98 -1.42 -21.65
N SER A 225 -5.25 -2.20 -22.71
CA SER A 225 -6.56 -2.23 -23.38
C SER A 225 -7.70 -2.81 -22.53
N GLU A 226 -7.39 -3.61 -21.52
CA GLU A 226 -8.37 -4.26 -20.63
C GLU A 226 -8.72 -3.39 -19.42
N ASP A 227 -7.98 -2.30 -19.22
CA ASP A 227 -8.14 -1.35 -18.13
C ASP A 227 -7.98 0.07 -18.70
N PRO A 228 -9.00 0.62 -19.36
CA PRO A 228 -8.93 1.98 -19.90
C PRO A 228 -9.07 3.07 -18.81
N ASP A 229 -9.57 2.69 -17.62
CA ASP A 229 -10.00 3.62 -16.59
C ASP A 229 -8.98 3.81 -15.45
N TYR A 230 -7.93 2.97 -15.36
CA TYR A 230 -6.86 3.23 -14.37
C TYR A 230 -6.11 4.52 -14.66
N ARG A 231 -5.56 5.08 -13.58
CA ARG A 231 -5.05 6.45 -13.50
C ARG A 231 -3.94 6.84 -14.49
N PHE A 232 -3.26 5.86 -15.09
CA PHE A 232 -2.14 6.08 -16.02
C PHE A 232 -2.40 5.56 -17.43
N ALA A 233 -3.62 5.11 -17.75
CA ALA A 233 -3.95 4.59 -19.09
C ALA A 233 -3.57 5.56 -20.22
N ASN A 234 -3.70 6.87 -19.97
CA ASN A 234 -3.40 7.93 -20.95
C ASN A 234 -1.91 8.25 -21.14
N GLU A 235 -1.02 7.64 -20.35
CA GLU A 235 0.44 7.78 -20.47
C GLU A 235 1.07 6.65 -21.30
N TRP A 236 0.24 5.77 -21.87
CA TRP A 236 0.68 4.73 -22.79
C TRP A 236 0.51 5.16 -24.24
N PRO A 237 1.57 5.05 -25.05
CA PRO A 237 1.46 5.16 -26.50
C PRO A 237 0.40 4.21 -27.08
N ALA A 238 -0.34 4.71 -28.09
CA ALA A 238 -1.48 4.01 -28.67
C ALA A 238 -1.14 2.68 -29.35
N ASP A 239 0.12 2.45 -29.70
CA ASP A 239 0.65 1.20 -30.25
C ASP A 239 1.00 0.15 -29.17
N MET A 240 0.97 0.53 -27.89
CA MET A 240 1.27 -0.34 -26.74
C MET A 240 0.03 -0.78 -25.95
N VAL A 241 -1.15 -0.75 -26.57
CA VAL A 241 -2.41 -1.14 -25.92
C VAL A 241 -2.46 -2.61 -25.46
N ASP A 242 -1.74 -3.50 -26.14
CA ASP A 242 -1.65 -4.92 -25.78
C ASP A 242 -0.55 -5.24 -24.74
N THR A 243 0.18 -4.23 -24.29
CA THR A 243 1.23 -4.40 -23.28
C THR A 243 0.61 -4.75 -21.94
N VAL A 244 1.16 -5.76 -21.27
CA VAL A 244 0.85 -6.06 -19.87
C VAL A 244 1.45 -4.94 -19.01
N HIS A 245 0.59 -4.19 -18.35
CA HIS A 245 0.99 -3.09 -17.46
C HIS A 245 0.87 -3.48 -15.98
N TYR A 246 0.05 -4.48 -15.66
CA TYR A 246 -0.13 -4.93 -14.28
C TYR A 246 -0.12 -6.46 -14.19
N MET A 247 0.55 -6.97 -13.15
CA MET A 247 0.49 -8.37 -12.78
C MET A 247 0.54 -8.54 -11.27
N SER A 248 -0.16 -9.55 -10.75
CA SER A 248 -0.13 -9.85 -9.32
C SER A 248 -0.29 -11.33 -9.03
N PHE A 249 0.38 -11.79 -7.99
CA PHE A 249 0.40 -13.19 -7.57
C PHE A 249 0.16 -13.28 -6.06
N THR A 250 -0.78 -14.13 -5.67
CA THR A 250 -1.01 -14.46 -4.26
C THR A 250 -0.12 -15.63 -3.87
N THR A 251 0.65 -15.47 -2.81
CA THR A 251 1.57 -16.47 -2.25
C THR A 251 1.35 -16.59 -0.74
N MET A 252 1.92 -17.60 -0.09
CA MET A 252 1.77 -17.81 1.35
C MET A 252 3.08 -17.54 2.09
N THR A 253 3.01 -16.71 3.14
CA THR A 253 4.12 -16.44 4.06
C THR A 253 3.83 -17.06 5.41
N MET A 254 4.68 -18.00 5.84
CA MET A 254 4.56 -18.68 7.14
C MET A 254 5.40 -17.95 8.19
N PHE A 255 4.82 -17.71 9.36
CA PHE A 255 5.50 -17.19 10.54
C PHE A 255 5.53 -18.26 11.61
N SER A 256 6.69 -18.86 11.84
CA SER A 256 6.87 -19.86 12.90
C SER A 256 7.40 -19.21 14.18
N PRO A 257 6.84 -19.54 15.36
CA PRO A 257 7.04 -18.80 16.61
C PRO A 257 8.40 -18.98 17.29
N GLY A 258 9.36 -19.67 16.68
CA GLY A 258 10.75 -19.79 17.16
C GLY A 258 10.91 -19.80 18.69
N GLY A 259 11.70 -18.84 19.20
CA GLY A 259 11.87 -18.57 20.63
C GLY A 259 10.73 -17.74 21.25
N SER A 260 9.90 -17.08 20.45
CA SER A 260 8.71 -16.31 20.87
C SER A 260 7.74 -17.17 21.71
N CYS A 261 7.56 -18.44 21.34
CA CYS A 261 6.73 -19.39 22.09
C CYS A 261 7.18 -19.57 23.56
N LEU A 262 8.44 -19.29 23.88
CA LEU A 262 9.00 -19.45 25.23
C LEU A 262 8.98 -18.17 26.07
N PHE A 263 8.52 -17.04 25.52
CA PHE A 263 8.43 -15.79 26.28
C PHE A 263 7.35 -15.84 27.36
N ALA A 264 7.68 -15.34 28.55
CA ALA A 264 6.81 -15.33 29.73
C ALA A 264 5.54 -14.45 29.60
N GLY A 265 5.31 -13.83 28.43
CA GLY A 265 4.14 -13.01 28.09
C GLY A 265 3.08 -13.71 27.22
N GLY A 266 3.30 -14.96 26.79
CA GLY A 266 2.27 -15.78 26.14
C GLY A 266 2.00 -15.44 24.67
N GLY A 267 3.04 -15.30 23.84
CA GLY A 267 2.86 -15.23 22.38
C GLY A 267 2.28 -16.55 21.83
N PRO A 268 1.55 -16.50 20.69
CA PRO A 268 1.01 -17.70 20.07
C PRO A 268 2.12 -18.71 19.73
N CYS A 269 1.95 -19.98 20.12
CA CYS A 269 2.89 -21.08 19.85
C CYS A 269 2.53 -21.87 18.58
N GLN A 270 1.55 -21.40 17.81
CA GLN A 270 1.21 -21.92 16.48
C GLN A 270 1.98 -21.19 15.38
N THR A 271 2.22 -21.89 14.27
CA THR A 271 2.65 -21.24 13.03
C THR A 271 1.47 -20.47 12.45
N VAL A 272 1.69 -19.22 12.11
CA VAL A 272 0.69 -18.35 11.46
C VAL A 272 0.93 -18.36 9.96
N SER A 273 -0.13 -18.56 9.19
CA SER A 273 -0.08 -18.49 7.73
C SER A 273 -0.74 -17.20 7.24
N VAL A 274 0.01 -16.38 6.50
CA VAL A 274 -0.51 -15.12 5.95
C VAL A 274 -0.45 -15.17 4.42
N PRO A 275 -1.61 -15.20 3.73
CA PRO A 275 -1.66 -15.00 2.29
C PRO A 275 -1.31 -13.54 1.95
N VAL A 276 -0.32 -13.38 1.07
CA VAL A 276 0.17 -12.09 0.63
C VAL A 276 0.11 -11.98 -0.89
N ARG A 277 -0.32 -10.82 -1.37
CA ARG A 277 -0.30 -10.47 -2.79
C ARG A 277 0.96 -9.70 -3.08
N THR A 278 1.75 -10.17 -4.03
CA THR A 278 2.83 -9.37 -4.62
C THR A 278 2.34 -8.80 -5.93
N ALA A 279 2.20 -7.48 -5.99
CA ALA A 279 1.70 -6.75 -7.15
C ALA A 279 2.84 -6.02 -7.86
N PHE A 280 2.74 -5.91 -9.18
CA PHE A 280 3.69 -5.23 -10.06
C PHE A 280 2.93 -4.35 -11.05
N LEU A 281 3.28 -3.07 -11.11
CA LEU A 281 2.70 -2.08 -12.01
C LEU A 281 3.81 -1.45 -12.83
N ARG A 282 3.75 -1.58 -14.15
CA ARG A 282 4.76 -1.06 -15.07
C ARG A 282 4.70 0.46 -15.11
N VAL A 283 5.86 1.10 -15.05
CA VAL A 283 5.99 2.55 -15.22
C VAL A 283 5.68 2.90 -16.68
N PRO A 284 4.69 3.75 -16.97
CA PRO A 284 4.37 4.14 -18.34
C PRO A 284 5.55 4.88 -19.01
N PRO A 285 5.76 4.71 -20.33
CA PRO A 285 6.85 5.38 -21.05
C PRO A 285 6.77 6.91 -21.02
N ASP A 286 5.56 7.49 -21.09
CA ASP A 286 5.34 8.94 -21.08
C ASP A 286 5.04 9.48 -19.67
N HIS A 287 5.37 8.70 -18.64
CA HIS A 287 5.09 9.06 -17.25
C HIS A 287 5.86 10.31 -16.84
N THR A 288 5.14 11.33 -16.36
CA THR A 288 5.72 12.62 -15.96
C THR A 288 5.14 13.08 -14.63
N PHE A 289 6.03 13.40 -13.70
CA PHE A 289 5.70 13.94 -12.38
C PHE A 289 6.68 15.06 -12.02
N ALA A 290 6.14 16.16 -11.49
CA ALA A 290 6.96 17.23 -10.94
C ALA A 290 7.13 16.98 -9.44
N SER A 291 8.31 16.49 -9.07
CA SER A 291 8.75 16.28 -7.71
C SER A 291 8.80 17.60 -6.92
N ALA A 292 8.51 17.50 -5.64
CA ALA A 292 8.63 18.61 -4.70
C ALA A 292 9.65 18.26 -3.62
N GLN A 293 10.67 19.10 -3.47
CA GLN A 293 11.67 18.93 -2.42
C GLN A 293 11.24 19.65 -1.15
N GLN A 294 11.43 18.99 0.00
CA GLN A 294 11.26 19.62 1.30
C GLN A 294 12.57 20.28 1.70
N SER A 295 12.55 21.61 1.86
CA SER A 295 13.68 22.36 2.41
C SER A 295 13.71 22.32 3.94
N HIS A 296 14.86 22.59 4.55
CA HIS A 296 15.00 22.62 6.01
C HIS A 296 14.10 23.67 6.67
N GLY A 297 13.94 24.86 6.07
CA GLY A 297 13.04 25.89 6.61
C GLY A 297 11.57 25.46 6.61
N GLN A 298 11.13 24.66 5.62
CA GLN A 298 9.80 24.05 5.64
C GLN A 298 9.70 22.92 6.66
N PHE A 299 10.78 22.16 6.87
CA PHE A 299 10.86 21.15 7.91
C PHE A 299 10.69 21.76 9.31
N ASP A 300 11.34 22.90 9.60
CA ASP A 300 11.19 23.58 10.89
C ASP A 300 9.77 24.09 11.15
N LEU A 301 9.05 24.47 10.08
CA LEU A 301 7.68 25.00 10.18
C LEU A 301 6.62 23.89 10.26
N PHE A 302 6.76 22.83 9.46
CA PHE A 302 5.72 21.83 9.25
C PHE A 302 6.05 20.45 9.84
N GLY A 303 7.29 20.23 10.28
CA GLY A 303 7.75 18.96 10.83
C GLY A 303 8.05 17.87 9.79
N THR A 304 8.10 16.65 10.27
CA THR A 304 8.59 15.45 9.57
C THR A 304 7.59 14.92 8.55
N PHE A 305 7.83 15.13 7.25
CA PHE A 305 7.15 14.44 6.14
C PHE A 305 8.21 13.80 5.24
N ARG A 306 8.99 12.87 5.79
CA ARG A 306 10.10 12.25 5.06
C ARG A 306 9.55 11.18 4.15
N THR A 307 9.90 11.23 2.88
CA THR A 307 9.83 10.09 1.97
C THR A 307 11.11 10.05 1.14
N TYR A 308 11.78 8.88 1.17
CA TYR A 308 13.17 8.62 0.70
C TYR A 308 13.38 8.91 -0.79
N GLN A 309 14.58 9.03 -1.39
CA GLN A 309 15.97 8.66 -1.04
C GLN A 309 16.75 9.65 -0.16
N ARG A 310 17.69 9.13 0.66
CA ARG A 310 18.76 9.94 1.26
C ARG A 310 19.84 10.19 0.20
N THR A 311 20.48 11.36 0.19
CA THR A 311 21.56 11.66 -0.77
C THR A 311 22.84 12.05 -0.04
N TYR A 312 24.00 11.61 -0.56
CA TYR A 312 25.29 12.13 -0.16
C TYR A 312 25.66 13.32 -1.06
N VAL A 313 25.43 14.56 -0.59
CA VAL A 313 25.78 15.79 -1.37
C VAL A 313 27.30 16.07 -1.41
N ARG A 314 28.15 15.03 -1.42
CA ARG A 314 29.54 15.10 -1.93
C ARG A 314 29.94 13.88 -2.78
N GLY A 315 28.98 13.06 -3.23
CA GLY A 315 29.23 11.79 -3.93
C GLY A 315 29.18 11.83 -5.47
N GLY A 316 29.42 12.97 -6.13
CA GLY A 316 29.85 12.94 -7.54
C GLY A 316 29.12 13.78 -8.60
N GLN A 317 28.27 14.75 -8.25
CA GLN A 317 27.85 15.76 -9.25
C GLN A 317 28.90 16.89 -9.32
N ASP A 318 29.16 17.43 -10.52
CA ASP A 318 30.12 18.51 -10.71
C ASP A 318 29.61 19.77 -10.00
N ALA A 319 30.46 20.43 -9.22
CA ALA A 319 30.10 21.65 -8.50
C ALA A 319 29.59 22.76 -9.43
N SER A 320 30.07 22.81 -10.68
CA SER A 320 29.61 23.76 -11.69
C SER A 320 28.15 23.53 -12.11
N THR A 321 27.59 22.34 -11.87
CA THR A 321 26.20 22.00 -12.18
C THR A 321 25.22 22.36 -11.06
N LEU A 322 25.73 22.60 -9.85
CA LEU A 322 24.96 22.86 -8.63
C LEU A 322 24.99 24.33 -8.19
N GLY A 323 25.72 25.21 -8.90
CA GLY A 323 25.87 26.60 -8.49
C GLY A 323 24.66 27.49 -8.84
N GLU A 324 24.47 28.52 -8.03
CA GLU A 324 23.46 29.56 -8.26
C GLU A 324 23.89 30.48 -9.41
N TYR A 325 22.91 30.99 -10.16
CA TYR A 325 23.17 31.96 -11.24
C TYR A 325 23.73 33.27 -10.67
N CYS A 326 24.75 33.80 -11.33
CA CYS A 326 25.33 35.08 -10.97
C CYS A 326 25.67 35.94 -12.20
N ASP A 327 25.50 37.26 -12.04
CA ASP A 327 26.04 38.27 -12.96
C ASP A 327 27.20 39.05 -12.33
N VAL A 328 27.24 39.06 -10.99
CA VAL A 328 28.24 39.73 -10.17
C VAL A 328 28.54 38.87 -8.95
N ASP A 329 29.72 39.04 -8.36
CA ASP A 329 30.14 38.32 -7.14
C ASP A 329 29.13 38.47 -5.99
N ALA A 330 28.44 39.61 -5.91
CA ALA A 330 27.42 39.87 -4.90
C ALA A 330 26.22 38.90 -4.95
N HIS A 331 25.94 38.28 -6.10
CA HIS A 331 24.89 37.26 -6.23
C HIS A 331 25.29 35.93 -5.58
N CYS A 332 26.59 35.67 -5.43
CA CYS A 332 27.08 34.43 -4.86
C CYS A 332 27.07 34.42 -3.33
N GLY A 333 26.62 35.50 -2.69
CA GLY A 333 26.53 35.62 -1.23
C GLY A 333 27.83 36.13 -0.62
N ASP A 334 27.74 37.32 -0.03
CA ASP A 334 28.71 37.85 0.94
C ASP A 334 28.10 37.67 2.33
N LEU A 335 28.84 37.03 3.25
CA LEU A 335 28.84 37.18 4.73
C LEU A 335 29.19 35.86 5.43
N VAL A 336 30.49 35.63 5.67
CA VAL A 336 30.91 34.93 6.91
C VAL A 336 31.58 35.97 7.78
N ALA A 337 30.81 36.57 8.70
CA ALA A 337 31.39 37.24 9.83
C ALA A 337 31.92 36.18 10.80
N GLY A 338 33.21 35.83 10.70
CA GLY A 338 33.85 34.96 11.67
C GLY A 338 35.16 34.34 11.18
N ALA A 339 36.28 35.06 11.36
CA ALA A 339 37.59 34.42 11.38
C ALA A 339 37.75 33.70 12.74
N PHE A 340 37.88 32.37 12.75
CA PHE A 340 38.26 31.62 13.94
C PHE A 340 39.60 30.91 13.74
N CYS A 341 40.49 31.05 14.72
CA CYS A 341 41.79 30.39 14.79
C CYS A 341 41.63 29.00 15.42
N ALA A 342 42.16 27.95 14.78
CA ALA A 342 42.13 26.58 15.29
C ALA A 342 43.43 26.20 16.04
N GLY A 343 43.53 26.65 17.30
CA GLY A 343 44.37 26.12 18.38
C GLY A 343 45.84 26.59 18.46
N ASP A 344 46.54 26.54 19.60
CA ASP A 344 46.11 26.31 21.00
C ASP A 344 46.95 27.16 22.00
N GLY A 345 47.70 28.17 21.51
CA GLY A 345 48.57 29.02 22.33
C GLY A 345 48.80 30.47 21.87
N ASP A 346 48.23 30.88 20.73
CA ASP A 346 48.68 32.09 20.00
C ASP A 346 47.61 33.19 19.90
N CYS A 347 47.20 33.73 21.05
CA CYS A 347 46.90 35.17 21.13
C CYS A 347 47.27 35.75 22.51
N PRO A 348 48.54 35.71 22.96
CA PRO A 348 48.96 36.49 24.11
C PRO A 348 49.38 37.89 23.65
N GLY A 349 48.45 38.85 23.76
CA GLY A 349 48.77 40.28 23.75
C GLY A 349 49.01 40.92 22.37
N GLY A 350 47.93 41.36 21.73
CA GLY A 350 47.96 42.55 20.85
C GLY A 350 48.73 42.46 19.52
N ALA A 351 48.93 41.28 18.93
CA ALA A 351 49.54 41.19 17.60
C ALA A 351 48.50 41.43 16.48
N VAL A 352 48.52 42.64 15.92
CA VAL A 352 47.92 42.95 14.62
C VAL A 352 48.68 42.17 13.55
N CYS A 353 47.99 41.35 12.77
CA CYS A 353 48.56 40.72 11.59
C CYS A 353 49.06 41.81 10.63
N ALA A 354 50.36 41.84 10.35
CA ALA A 354 51.01 42.88 9.56
C ALA A 354 51.27 42.46 8.09
N CYS A 355 50.52 41.52 7.53
CA CYS A 355 50.55 41.28 6.08
C CYS A 355 49.46 42.15 5.43
N PRO A 356 49.79 43.01 4.44
CA PRO A 356 48.80 43.71 3.62
C PRO A 356 47.93 42.69 2.86
N PRO A 357 46.63 42.95 2.66
CA PRO A 357 45.77 42.07 1.88
C PRO A 357 46.36 41.82 0.48
N GLY A 358 46.52 40.55 0.09
CA GLY A 358 46.89 40.15 -1.27
C GLY A 358 48.39 39.96 -1.58
N GLN A 359 49.28 39.77 -0.60
CA GLN A 359 50.67 39.35 -0.85
C GLN A 359 51.09 38.11 -0.05
N ASP A 360 51.99 37.31 -0.62
CA ASP A 360 52.63 36.16 0.03
C ASP A 360 53.62 36.63 1.11
N CYS A 361 53.47 36.19 2.36
CA CYS A 361 54.39 36.51 3.45
C CYS A 361 55.72 35.71 3.30
N GLU A 362 56.86 36.28 3.75
CA GLU A 362 58.19 35.63 3.63
C GLU A 362 58.30 34.31 4.39
N ALA A 363 59.19 33.43 3.92
CA ALA A 363 59.36 32.07 4.44
C ALA A 363 59.68 32.06 5.95
N GLY A 364 58.73 31.58 6.76
CA GLY A 364 58.85 31.46 8.22
C GLY A 364 57.80 32.26 9.02
N GLN A 365 56.95 33.06 8.37
CA GLN A 365 55.77 33.65 9.00
C GLN A 365 54.56 32.72 8.95
N LEU A 366 53.79 32.67 10.04
CA LEU A 366 52.52 31.93 10.12
C LEU A 366 51.54 32.50 9.08
N ARG A 367 51.02 31.62 8.21
CA ARG A 367 49.97 31.97 7.26
C ARG A 367 48.64 32.12 8.01
N CYS A 368 48.04 33.31 7.96
CA CYS A 368 46.58 33.38 8.01
C CYS A 368 46.10 32.88 6.65
N PHE A 369 45.39 31.75 6.60
CA PHE A 369 44.60 31.43 5.43
C PHE A 369 43.48 32.47 5.35
N ASP A 370 43.50 33.26 4.29
CA ASP A 370 42.41 34.16 3.99
C ASP A 370 41.23 33.32 3.51
N MET A 371 40.30 33.02 4.42
CA MET A 371 38.99 32.47 4.06
C MET A 371 38.10 33.53 3.37
N ASN A 372 38.61 34.76 3.11
CA ASN A 372 37.90 35.82 2.38
C ASN A 372 38.08 35.80 0.85
N ARG A 373 38.45 34.68 0.22
CA ARG A 373 37.91 34.45 -1.14
C ARG A 373 36.47 33.99 -0.99
N GLY A 374 35.64 34.98 -0.63
CA GLY A 374 34.21 34.96 -0.85
C GLY A 374 33.95 34.56 -2.30
N ARG A 375 32.83 33.89 -2.48
CA ARG A 375 32.49 33.22 -3.72
C ARG A 375 32.57 34.20 -4.89
N THR A 376 33.25 33.81 -5.96
CA THR A 376 33.39 34.63 -7.16
C THR A 376 32.44 34.13 -8.22
N CYS A 377 31.78 35.04 -8.91
CA CYS A 377 30.97 34.69 -10.06
C CYS A 377 31.88 34.38 -11.25
N GLU A 378 31.84 33.15 -11.75
CA GLU A 378 32.42 32.83 -13.05
C GLU A 378 31.53 33.41 -14.15
N THR A 379 31.73 34.69 -14.47
CA THR A 379 30.91 35.44 -15.44
C THR A 379 30.84 34.85 -16.86
N ALA A 380 31.66 33.86 -17.19
CA ALA A 380 31.58 33.13 -18.45
C ALA A 380 30.52 32.02 -18.43
N SER A 381 30.36 31.34 -17.29
CA SER A 381 29.38 30.27 -17.08
C SER A 381 28.15 30.75 -16.32
N HIS A 382 28.21 31.95 -15.74
CA HIS A 382 27.23 32.52 -14.80
C HIS A 382 27.02 31.66 -13.55
N VAL A 383 28.07 30.98 -13.08
CA VAL A 383 28.01 30.09 -11.90
C VAL A 383 28.91 30.61 -10.78
N CYS A 384 28.43 30.51 -9.55
CA CYS A 384 29.22 30.84 -8.36
C CYS A 384 30.34 29.81 -8.08
N GLU A 385 31.58 30.27 -8.03
CA GLU A 385 32.76 29.50 -7.62
C GLU A 385 33.12 29.76 -6.16
N GLY A 386 33.52 28.71 -5.44
CA GLY A 386 33.82 28.77 -4.00
C GLY A 386 32.68 28.17 -3.17
N GLY A 387 33.04 27.33 -2.20
CA GLY A 387 32.13 26.36 -1.56
C GLY A 387 30.83 26.92 -0.96
N LEU A 388 29.93 25.97 -0.66
CA LEU A 388 28.66 26.16 0.03
C LEU A 388 28.85 26.97 1.35
N THR A 389 27.81 27.70 1.76
CA THR A 389 27.86 28.69 2.84
C THR A 389 28.22 27.98 4.15
N GLY A 390 28.65 28.74 5.16
CA GLY A 390 28.73 28.23 6.53
C GLY A 390 27.39 27.69 7.07
N ASP A 391 26.28 28.02 6.39
CA ASP A 391 24.94 27.51 6.71
C ASP A 391 24.52 26.28 5.87
N TYR A 392 25.37 25.79 4.96
CA TYR A 392 25.08 24.61 4.12
C TYR A 392 26.30 23.75 3.82
N GLY A 393 27.05 23.35 4.84
CA GLY A 393 28.24 22.55 4.59
C GLY A 393 28.89 21.90 5.80
N GLU A 394 28.17 21.04 6.51
CA GLU A 394 28.73 19.82 7.14
C GLU A 394 27.57 18.92 7.64
N THR A 395 27.48 17.71 7.08
CA THR A 395 26.72 16.53 7.57
C THR A 395 25.18 16.42 7.55
N ASP A 396 24.36 17.43 7.19
CA ASP A 396 22.88 17.31 7.33
C ASP A 396 22.00 17.44 6.05
N LEU A 397 22.55 17.31 4.85
CA LEU A 397 21.79 17.49 3.60
C LEU A 397 21.08 16.21 3.11
N LEU A 398 20.11 15.74 3.88
CA LEU A 398 19.07 14.85 3.35
C LEU A 398 18.08 15.72 2.55
N THR A 399 18.17 15.68 1.22
CA THR A 399 17.09 16.23 0.38
C THR A 399 15.93 15.25 0.45
N PHE A 400 14.83 15.63 1.10
CA PHE A 400 13.64 14.80 1.16
C PHE A 400 12.70 15.17 0.02
N TYR A 401 12.20 14.17 -0.71
CA TYR A 401 11.01 14.42 -1.52
C TYR A 401 9.80 14.47 -0.60
N ARG A 402 8.94 15.45 -0.84
CA ARG A 402 7.66 15.54 -0.18
C ARG A 402 6.70 14.54 -0.83
N PRO A 403 6.03 13.67 -0.06
CA PRO A 403 4.98 12.82 -0.62
C PRO A 403 3.88 13.71 -1.20
N GLN A 404 3.57 13.51 -2.48
CA GLN A 404 2.59 14.34 -3.17
C GLN A 404 1.76 13.51 -4.15
N HIS A 405 0.45 13.71 -4.09
CA HIS A 405 -0.50 13.21 -5.09
C HIS A 405 -0.25 13.86 -6.46
N ASN A 406 -0.26 13.04 -7.50
CA ASN A 406 -0.13 13.49 -8.88
C ASN A 406 -1.46 13.98 -9.46
N PHE A 407 -1.83 15.21 -9.13
CA PHE A 407 -3.05 15.85 -9.63
C PHE A 407 -2.92 16.49 -11.01
N PHE A 408 -1.78 16.34 -11.69
CA PHE A 408 -1.49 17.14 -12.88
C PHE A 408 -0.86 16.30 -13.99
N GLN A 409 -1.45 16.35 -15.19
CA GLN A 409 -0.89 15.70 -16.36
C GLN A 409 0.27 16.51 -16.93
N ARG A 410 1.29 15.82 -17.46
CA ARG A 410 2.42 16.42 -18.19
C ARG A 410 3.09 17.55 -17.40
N SER A 411 3.50 17.25 -16.17
CA SER A 411 4.01 18.28 -15.26
C SER A 411 5.39 18.86 -15.63
N LEU A 412 6.05 18.32 -16.67
CA LEU A 412 7.41 18.66 -17.08
C LEU A 412 7.46 19.12 -18.54
N THR A 413 8.34 20.09 -18.84
CA THR A 413 8.70 20.55 -20.19
C THR A 413 9.87 19.74 -20.75
N ASP A 414 10.15 19.80 -22.05
CA ASP A 414 11.34 19.14 -22.65
C ASP A 414 12.66 19.90 -22.40
N THR A 415 12.60 21.04 -21.70
CA THR A 415 13.79 21.85 -21.38
C THR A 415 14.57 21.18 -20.26
N ALA A 416 15.79 20.75 -20.55
CA ALA A 416 16.71 20.23 -19.55
C ALA A 416 17.21 21.35 -18.61
N CYS A 417 17.39 21.02 -17.34
CA CYS A 417 17.87 21.95 -16.33
C CYS A 417 18.73 21.23 -15.27
N SER A 418 19.59 22.00 -14.62
CA SER A 418 20.32 21.63 -13.42
C SER A 418 19.94 22.52 -12.21
N SER A 419 19.27 23.64 -12.45
CA SER A 419 18.99 24.66 -11.42
C SER A 419 17.78 25.53 -11.79
N ASP A 420 17.07 26.04 -10.78
CA ASP A 420 15.77 26.71 -10.95
C ASP A 420 15.80 27.93 -11.87
N TRP A 421 16.90 28.68 -11.86
CA TRP A 421 17.06 29.90 -12.66
C TRP A 421 17.06 29.66 -14.17
N GLN A 422 17.30 28.43 -14.60
CA GLN A 422 17.22 28.02 -16.01
C GLN A 422 15.77 27.84 -16.47
N CYS A 423 14.81 27.87 -15.55
CA CYS A 423 13.41 27.54 -15.80
C CYS A 423 12.47 28.72 -15.58
N ASP A 424 12.70 29.55 -14.55
CA ASP A 424 11.75 30.60 -14.16
C ASP A 424 11.80 31.89 -14.98
N GLY A 425 12.83 32.08 -15.81
CA GLY A 425 12.99 33.28 -16.65
C GLY A 425 13.27 34.56 -15.85
N ARG A 426 13.72 34.46 -14.60
CA ARG A 426 14.00 35.63 -13.74
C ARG A 426 15.17 36.49 -14.25
N TYR A 427 16.03 35.95 -15.11
CA TYR A 427 17.16 36.66 -15.71
C TYR A 427 16.96 36.88 -17.20
N ALA A 428 17.24 38.09 -17.69
CA ALA A 428 17.00 38.45 -19.08
C ALA A 428 17.86 37.67 -20.10
N SER A 429 18.95 37.05 -19.61
CA SER A 429 19.87 36.20 -20.37
C SER A 429 19.37 34.75 -20.51
N THR A 430 18.35 34.34 -19.74
CA THR A 430 17.92 32.94 -19.66
C THR A 430 16.46 32.77 -20.11
N PRO A 431 16.17 31.80 -21.00
CA PRO A 431 14.79 31.47 -21.34
C PRO A 431 14.10 30.83 -20.14
N GLY A 432 12.83 31.16 -19.89
CA GLY A 432 12.04 30.54 -18.83
C GLY A 432 10.67 31.18 -18.66
N THR A 433 9.83 30.54 -17.85
CA THR A 433 8.45 30.96 -17.55
C THR A 433 8.31 31.16 -16.05
N GLU A 434 7.78 32.31 -15.63
CA GLU A 434 7.56 32.61 -14.22
C GLU A 434 6.77 31.48 -13.52
N GLY A 435 7.25 31.03 -12.36
CA GLY A 435 6.67 29.91 -11.61
C GLY A 435 7.13 28.51 -12.03
N SER A 436 7.96 28.39 -13.08
CA SER A 436 8.66 27.15 -13.44
C SER A 436 9.93 26.98 -12.62
N ILE A 437 10.12 25.82 -12.00
CA ILE A 437 11.34 25.43 -11.28
C ILE A 437 12.01 24.23 -11.94
N CYS A 438 13.28 23.97 -11.61
CA CYS A 438 13.98 22.80 -12.11
C CYS A 438 13.65 21.56 -11.27
N ASP A 439 13.03 20.57 -11.90
CA ASP A 439 12.81 19.29 -11.25
C ASP A 439 14.15 18.54 -11.15
N ARG A 440 14.60 18.26 -9.92
CA ARG A 440 15.91 17.60 -9.72
C ARG A 440 15.88 16.10 -10.04
N ALA A 441 14.72 15.44 -9.92
CA ALA A 441 14.59 14.02 -10.22
C ALA A 441 14.63 13.77 -11.73
N ALA A 442 13.86 14.56 -12.49
CA ALA A 442 13.74 14.45 -13.93
C ALA A 442 14.76 15.30 -14.72
N ARG A 443 15.46 16.24 -14.06
CA ARG A 443 16.37 17.23 -14.67
C ARG A 443 15.72 18.03 -15.80
N ARG A 444 14.45 18.39 -15.60
CA ARG A 444 13.61 19.07 -16.59
C ARG A 444 12.86 20.21 -15.92
N CYS A 445 12.66 21.32 -16.64
CA CYS A 445 11.88 22.43 -16.13
C CYS A 445 10.41 22.01 -15.97
N THR A 446 9.80 22.37 -14.85
CA THR A 446 8.39 22.09 -14.56
C THR A 446 7.47 23.02 -15.34
N ILE A 447 6.27 22.57 -15.72
CA ILE A 447 5.23 23.49 -16.20
C ILE A 447 4.70 24.27 -14.97
N PRO A 448 4.48 25.60 -15.01
CA PRO A 448 3.85 26.31 -13.89
C PRO A 448 2.53 25.65 -13.50
N VAL A 449 2.25 25.54 -12.20
CA VAL A 449 1.06 24.80 -11.71
C VAL A 449 -0.20 25.32 -12.39
N ALA A 450 -0.35 26.64 -12.53
CA ALA A 450 -1.47 27.35 -13.18
C ALA A 450 -1.77 26.91 -14.63
N ASP A 451 -0.79 26.34 -15.33
CA ASP A 451 -0.91 25.92 -16.73
C ASP A 451 -1.08 24.40 -16.89
N ARG A 452 -1.10 23.64 -15.79
CA ARG A 452 -1.23 22.18 -15.83
C ARG A 452 -2.70 21.76 -15.92
N ALA A 453 -2.95 20.69 -16.67
CA ALA A 453 -4.27 20.06 -16.72
C ALA A 453 -4.48 19.14 -15.50
N ILE A 454 -5.67 19.18 -14.90
CA ILE A 454 -6.02 18.33 -13.75
C ILE A 454 -6.03 16.85 -14.17
N ARG A 455 -5.42 16.02 -13.34
CA ARG A 455 -5.60 14.57 -13.27
C ARG A 455 -6.36 14.26 -11.99
N GLN A 456 -7.53 13.65 -12.13
CA GLN A 456 -8.29 13.21 -10.96
C GLN A 456 -7.59 12.04 -10.28
N VAL A 457 -7.52 12.08 -8.96
CA VAL A 457 -7.02 10.98 -8.14
C VAL A 457 -8.22 10.23 -7.55
N ALA A 458 -8.34 8.96 -7.92
CA ALA A 458 -9.45 8.11 -7.49
C ALA A 458 -9.08 7.25 -6.28
N TYR A 459 -9.86 7.37 -5.22
CA TYR A 459 -9.92 6.40 -4.12
C TYR A 459 -11.11 5.46 -4.34
N HIS A 460 -10.98 4.22 -3.90
CA HIS A 460 -12.03 3.21 -3.96
C HIS A 460 -12.37 2.74 -2.54
N LEU A 461 -13.65 2.56 -2.26
CA LEU A 461 -14.05 1.80 -1.07
C LEU A 461 -13.67 0.32 -1.27
N ASN A 462 -13.31 -0.37 -0.18
CA ASN A 462 -13.09 -1.81 -0.26
C ASN A 462 -14.37 -2.59 -0.46
N ASP A 463 -14.23 -3.82 -0.95
CA ASP A 463 -15.28 -4.83 -0.97
C ASP A 463 -16.02 -4.86 0.37
N GLY A 464 -17.34 -4.64 0.32
CA GLY A 464 -18.22 -4.82 1.48
C GLY A 464 -18.15 -3.66 2.47
N TYR A 465 -17.73 -2.49 2.02
CA TYR A 465 -17.75 -1.27 2.84
C TYR A 465 -19.16 -1.05 3.44
N PRO A 466 -19.33 -0.80 4.74
CA PRO A 466 -20.65 -0.71 5.33
C PRO A 466 -21.51 0.38 4.67
N ALA A 467 -22.69 -0.01 4.16
CA ALA A 467 -23.57 0.87 3.37
C ALA A 467 -23.93 2.18 4.08
N TYR A 468 -24.10 2.15 5.40
CA TYR A 468 -24.42 3.32 6.23
C TYR A 468 -23.24 4.29 6.44
N LEU A 469 -22.01 3.88 6.08
CA LEU A 469 -20.82 4.73 6.13
C LEU A 469 -20.41 5.27 4.76
N VAL A 470 -21.06 4.84 3.68
CA VAL A 470 -20.71 5.26 2.31
C VAL A 470 -20.85 6.77 2.17
N LYS A 471 -22.00 7.35 2.54
CA LYS A 471 -22.21 8.80 2.45
C LYS A 471 -21.19 9.60 3.29
N PRO A 472 -20.94 9.27 4.58
CA PRO A 472 -19.86 9.88 5.33
C PRO A 472 -18.48 9.79 4.67
N ALA A 473 -18.12 8.66 4.06
CA ALA A 473 -16.85 8.52 3.34
C ALA A 473 -16.77 9.47 2.13
N PHE A 474 -17.86 9.58 1.38
CA PHE A 474 -17.99 10.55 0.28
C PHE A 474 -17.89 12.00 0.77
N GLU A 475 -18.50 12.31 1.92
CA GLU A 475 -18.42 13.62 2.56
C GLU A 475 -16.97 14.00 2.92
N VAL A 476 -16.21 13.06 3.50
CA VAL A 476 -14.79 13.27 3.85
C VAL A 476 -13.98 13.64 2.62
N ILE A 477 -14.08 12.87 1.53
CA ILE A 477 -13.37 13.16 0.28
C ILE A 477 -13.89 14.44 -0.39
N GLY A 478 -15.19 14.71 -0.27
CA GLY A 478 -15.81 15.96 -0.73
C GLY A 478 -15.26 17.20 -0.02
N ASN A 479 -15.03 17.11 1.29
CA ASN A 479 -14.43 18.18 2.09
C ASN A 479 -12.93 18.34 1.79
N TRP A 480 -12.21 17.26 1.49
CA TRP A 480 -10.84 17.38 0.98
C TRP A 480 -10.82 18.14 -0.34
N ASN A 481 -11.72 17.79 -1.26
CA ASN A 481 -11.85 18.46 -2.55
C ASN A 481 -11.98 19.98 -2.42
N GLU A 482 -12.73 20.50 -1.45
CA GLU A 482 -12.84 21.95 -1.19
C GLU A 482 -11.47 22.62 -1.10
N VAL A 483 -10.60 22.06 -0.27
CA VAL A 483 -9.27 22.63 0.01
C VAL A 483 -8.37 22.58 -1.22
N PHE A 484 -8.40 21.47 -1.98
CA PHE A 484 -7.59 21.32 -3.19
C PHE A 484 -8.09 22.19 -4.33
N MET A 485 -9.41 22.26 -4.55
CA MET A 485 -10.01 23.17 -5.53
C MET A 485 -9.73 24.64 -5.19
N ARG A 486 -9.83 25.01 -3.90
CA ARG A 486 -9.46 26.33 -3.41
C ARG A 486 -8.01 26.67 -3.74
N GLY A 487 -7.09 25.75 -3.43
CA GLY A 487 -5.67 25.90 -3.75
C GLY A 487 -5.44 26.08 -5.24
N TRP A 488 -6.13 25.27 -6.06
CA TRP A 488 -6.01 25.33 -7.51
C TRP A 488 -6.50 26.66 -8.10
N ARG A 489 -7.68 27.14 -7.68
CA ARG A 489 -8.19 28.47 -8.05
C ARG A 489 -7.25 29.60 -7.61
N ALA A 490 -6.68 29.49 -6.41
CA ALA A 490 -5.75 30.49 -5.90
C ALA A 490 -4.49 30.63 -6.79
N THR A 491 -3.95 29.52 -7.31
CA THR A 491 -2.79 29.59 -8.24
C THR A 491 -3.10 30.29 -9.56
N ARG A 492 -4.39 30.35 -9.95
CA ARG A 492 -4.86 31.01 -11.18
C ARG A 492 -5.50 32.38 -10.91
N ASN A 493 -5.40 32.86 -9.66
CA ASN A 493 -5.97 34.12 -9.22
C ASN A 493 -7.48 34.25 -9.52
N GLU A 494 -8.22 33.15 -9.40
CA GLU A 494 -9.67 33.11 -9.60
C GLU A 494 -10.43 33.51 -8.32
N GLU A 495 -11.67 34.01 -8.48
CA GLU A 495 -12.54 34.35 -7.35
C GLU A 495 -12.97 33.08 -6.60
N LEU A 496 -12.74 33.09 -5.27
CA LEU A 496 -13.12 32.00 -4.38
C LEU A 496 -14.57 32.17 -3.88
N PRO A 497 -15.36 31.09 -3.79
CA PRO A 497 -16.70 31.16 -3.25
C PRO A 497 -16.67 31.49 -1.75
N ASN A 498 -17.67 32.27 -1.29
CA ASN A 498 -17.88 32.58 0.12
C ASN A 498 -19.22 32.00 0.59
N PHE A 499 -19.20 30.76 1.05
CA PHE A 499 -20.40 30.06 1.52
C PHE A 499 -20.99 30.71 2.78
N GLY A 500 -20.15 31.21 3.70
CA GLY A 500 -20.61 31.88 4.91
C GLY A 500 -21.30 33.23 4.70
N ALA A 501 -21.35 33.75 3.46
CA ALA A 501 -22.09 34.96 3.12
C ALA A 501 -23.61 34.73 2.96
N VAL A 502 -24.04 33.48 2.80
CA VAL A 502 -25.46 33.11 2.72
C VAL A 502 -25.88 32.38 3.99
N THR A 503 -27.18 32.36 4.27
CA THR A 503 -27.73 31.67 5.45
C THR A 503 -28.61 30.50 5.04
N ILE A 504 -28.61 29.46 5.87
CA ILE A 504 -29.47 28.28 5.73
C ILE A 504 -30.43 28.20 6.92
N PRO A 505 -31.64 27.63 6.74
CA PRO A 505 -32.57 27.41 7.83
C PRO A 505 -32.05 26.34 8.79
N ALA A 506 -32.28 26.54 10.08
CA ALA A 506 -31.98 25.53 11.09
C ALA A 506 -32.85 24.29 10.91
N GLN A 507 -32.24 23.12 11.09
CA GLN A 507 -32.90 21.82 11.05
C GLN A 507 -33.10 21.27 12.46
N THR A 508 -34.11 20.43 12.64
CA THR A 508 -34.46 19.79 13.93
C THR A 508 -34.42 18.27 13.85
N ASP A 509 -33.91 17.74 12.76
CA ASP A 509 -34.06 16.33 12.42
C ASP A 509 -32.87 15.47 12.84
N ASP A 510 -31.66 15.98 12.66
CA ASP A 510 -30.41 15.31 13.01
C ASP A 510 -29.58 16.21 13.95
N PRO A 511 -29.48 15.91 15.25
CA PRO A 511 -28.71 16.73 16.19
C PRO A 511 -27.20 16.73 15.94
N THR A 512 -26.69 15.86 15.06
CA THR A 512 -25.27 15.80 14.68
C THR A 512 -24.97 16.54 13.38
N ALA A 513 -25.98 16.82 12.56
CA ALA A 513 -25.82 17.58 11.34
C ALA A 513 -25.68 19.08 11.63
N TYR A 514 -24.98 19.77 10.72
CA TYR A 514 -24.77 21.21 10.80
C TYR A 514 -26.08 22.00 10.90
N CYS A 515 -26.04 23.13 11.61
CA CYS A 515 -27.16 24.03 11.83
C CYS A 515 -28.38 23.38 12.49
N PHE A 516 -28.15 22.61 13.56
CA PHE A 516 -29.24 22.10 14.40
C PHE A 516 -29.83 23.24 15.26
N ALA A 517 -31.16 23.35 15.34
CA ALA A 517 -31.81 24.42 16.09
C ALA A 517 -31.40 24.40 17.58
N GLY A 518 -30.88 25.52 18.08
CA GLY A 518 -30.33 25.63 19.44
C GLY A 518 -28.93 25.02 19.63
N SER A 519 -28.23 24.63 18.56
CA SER A 519 -26.79 24.32 18.62
C SER A 519 -25.96 25.60 18.77
N ALA A 520 -24.65 25.45 18.94
CA ALA A 520 -23.73 26.59 18.94
C ALA A 520 -23.66 27.32 17.58
N ASP A 521 -24.12 26.67 16.51
CA ASP A 521 -24.14 27.22 15.14
C ASP A 521 -25.34 28.17 14.94
N ASP A 522 -26.46 27.92 15.62
CA ASP A 522 -27.62 28.82 15.77
C ASP A 522 -27.37 29.82 16.93
N ALA A 523 -26.19 30.46 16.91
CA ALA A 523 -25.71 31.31 18.01
C ALA A 523 -26.64 32.49 18.33
N ASP A 524 -27.33 33.01 17.30
CA ASP A 524 -28.25 34.13 17.42
C ASP A 524 -29.68 33.68 17.82
N GLY A 525 -29.96 32.37 17.78
CA GLY A 525 -31.26 31.77 18.13
C GLY A 525 -32.40 32.24 17.21
N ASP A 526 -32.08 32.73 16.02
CA ASP A 526 -33.05 33.20 15.03
C ASP A 526 -33.52 32.09 14.09
N GLY A 527 -33.01 30.87 14.29
CA GLY A 527 -33.36 29.69 13.50
C GLY A 527 -32.67 29.68 12.13
N THR A 528 -31.57 30.41 11.98
CA THR A 528 -30.71 30.38 10.79
C THR A 528 -29.24 30.30 11.17
N CYS A 529 -28.42 29.70 10.30
CA CYS A 529 -26.97 29.67 10.48
C CYS A 529 -26.27 30.14 9.20
N PRO A 530 -25.04 30.68 9.29
CA PRO A 530 -24.17 30.86 8.12
C PRO A 530 -24.03 29.53 7.37
N ALA A 531 -24.01 29.55 6.04
CA ALA A 531 -23.83 28.31 5.30
C ALA A 531 -22.36 27.88 5.29
N GLU A 532 -22.13 26.57 5.35
CA GLU A 532 -20.82 25.95 5.14
C GLU A 532 -20.79 25.19 3.81
N TYR A 533 -19.59 24.95 3.29
CA TYR A 533 -19.44 24.15 2.08
C TYR A 533 -20.02 22.76 2.33
N ASN A 534 -20.95 22.36 1.47
CA ASN A 534 -21.57 21.04 1.49
C ASN A 534 -21.35 20.40 0.12
N PRO A 535 -20.60 19.28 0.03
CA PRO A 535 -20.29 18.65 -1.24
C PRO A 535 -21.53 18.01 -1.90
N PHE A 536 -22.63 17.80 -1.18
CA PHE A 536 -23.87 17.24 -1.74
C PHE A 536 -24.82 18.27 -2.36
N VAL A 537 -24.47 19.57 -2.29
CA VAL A 537 -25.25 20.65 -2.90
C VAL A 537 -24.64 21.03 -4.23
N SER A 538 -25.45 21.03 -5.29
CA SER A 538 -25.00 21.35 -6.65
C SER A 538 -24.58 22.83 -6.80
N PRO A 539 -23.70 23.15 -7.76
CA PRO A 539 -23.33 24.55 -8.01
C PRO A 539 -24.52 25.42 -8.41
N GLU A 540 -25.54 24.86 -9.08
CA GLU A 540 -26.77 25.58 -9.43
C GLU A 540 -27.59 25.95 -8.19
N GLU A 541 -27.68 25.05 -7.21
CA GLU A 541 -28.35 25.30 -5.93
C GLU A 541 -27.61 26.35 -5.11
N TRP A 542 -26.27 26.29 -5.05
CA TRP A 542 -25.46 27.32 -4.39
C TRP A 542 -25.64 28.70 -5.02
N GLN A 543 -25.71 28.78 -6.36
CA GLN A 543 -26.01 30.03 -7.07
C GLN A 543 -27.40 30.55 -6.75
N ALA A 544 -28.40 29.66 -6.63
CA ALA A 544 -29.76 30.04 -6.26
C ALA A 544 -29.85 30.60 -4.83
N LEU A 545 -28.98 30.15 -3.92
CA LEU A 545 -28.83 30.69 -2.57
C LEU A 545 -28.05 32.02 -2.52
N GLY A 546 -27.41 32.42 -3.62
CA GLY A 546 -26.68 33.68 -3.75
C GLY A 546 -25.17 33.58 -3.59
N VAL A 547 -24.59 32.39 -3.58
CA VAL A 547 -23.13 32.20 -3.57
C VAL A 547 -22.56 32.55 -4.95
N SER A 548 -21.58 33.46 -5.00
CA SER A 548 -20.86 33.76 -6.23
C SER A 548 -19.85 32.66 -6.56
N ASN A 549 -19.81 32.25 -7.84
CA ASN A 549 -18.82 31.32 -8.38
C ASN A 549 -18.57 30.04 -7.55
N PRO A 550 -19.59 29.22 -7.22
CA PRO A 550 -19.37 27.98 -6.48
C PRO A 550 -18.46 27.00 -7.23
N TYR A 551 -17.90 26.04 -6.50
CA TYR A 551 -17.11 24.95 -7.09
C TYR A 551 -17.98 24.10 -8.01
N ARG A 552 -17.46 23.74 -9.19
CA ARG A 552 -18.15 22.91 -10.19
C ARG A 552 -18.01 21.41 -9.90
N CYS A 553 -17.68 21.04 -8.67
CA CYS A 553 -17.60 19.67 -8.17
C CYS A 553 -18.66 19.49 -7.09
N HIS A 554 -19.51 18.47 -7.23
CA HIS A 554 -20.47 18.07 -6.21
C HIS A 554 -20.68 16.56 -6.25
N ILE A 555 -21.29 16.01 -5.20
CA ILE A 555 -21.61 14.61 -5.04
C ILE A 555 -23.11 14.44 -5.22
N ARG A 556 -23.51 13.40 -5.94
CA ARG A 556 -24.93 13.03 -6.04
C ARG A 556 -25.13 11.53 -5.89
N ASN A 557 -26.34 11.16 -5.50
CA ASN A 557 -26.86 9.82 -5.65
C ASN A 557 -28.27 9.96 -6.23
N ALA A 558 -28.49 9.41 -7.43
CA ALA A 558 -29.76 9.55 -8.14
C ALA A 558 -30.81 8.50 -7.72
N GLU A 559 -30.38 7.44 -7.02
CA GLU A 559 -31.19 6.25 -6.77
C GLU A 559 -31.50 6.01 -5.30
N PHE A 560 -30.79 6.68 -4.40
CA PHE A 560 -30.94 6.54 -2.97
C PHE A 560 -30.97 7.89 -2.27
N THR A 561 -31.79 7.98 -1.23
CA THR A 561 -31.88 9.14 -0.34
C THR A 561 -31.63 8.65 1.07
N GLU A 562 -30.68 9.28 1.75
CA GLU A 562 -30.29 8.90 3.10
C GLU A 562 -31.48 8.95 4.07
N PRO A 563 -31.71 7.90 4.90
CA PRO A 563 -32.71 7.95 5.94
C PRO A 563 -32.36 9.03 6.98
N THR A 564 -33.29 9.92 7.30
CA THR A 564 -33.02 11.03 8.24
C THR A 564 -32.91 10.57 9.70
N ARG A 565 -33.58 9.47 10.07
CA ARG A 565 -33.58 8.91 11.43
C ARG A 565 -33.65 7.38 11.39
N PRO A 566 -32.60 6.71 10.87
CA PRO A 566 -32.61 5.26 10.69
C PRO A 566 -32.85 4.56 12.03
N GLN A 567 -33.75 3.60 12.04
CA GLN A 567 -34.03 2.69 13.16
C GLN A 567 -33.37 1.32 12.94
N SER A 568 -32.98 1.00 11.71
CA SER A 568 -32.22 -0.20 11.35
C SER A 568 -31.18 0.11 10.26
N TYR A 569 -30.10 -0.68 10.23
CA TYR A 569 -29.14 -0.69 9.13
C TYR A 569 -29.77 -1.22 7.82
N ASP A 570 -30.90 -1.94 7.90
CA ASP A 570 -31.63 -2.42 6.72
C ASP A 570 -32.27 -1.30 5.88
N GLU A 571 -32.35 -0.08 6.42
CA GLU A 571 -32.86 1.09 5.69
C GLU A 571 -31.88 1.59 4.61
N TYR A 572 -30.63 1.14 4.65
CA TYR A 572 -29.61 1.40 3.63
C TYR A 572 -29.69 0.35 2.52
N THR A 573 -30.62 0.55 1.59
CA THR A 573 -30.96 -0.46 0.57
C THR A 573 -29.86 -0.64 -0.47
N LEU A 574 -29.50 -1.90 -0.73
CA LEU A 574 -28.51 -2.28 -1.74
C LEU A 574 -29.17 -2.53 -3.10
N PRO A 575 -28.50 -2.21 -4.23
CA PRO A 575 -27.20 -1.53 -4.33
C PRO A 575 -27.30 0.02 -4.24
N GLY A 576 -28.50 0.58 -4.08
CA GLY A 576 -28.75 2.03 -4.16
C GLY A 576 -27.85 2.88 -3.24
N ALA A 577 -27.61 2.41 -2.02
CA ALA A 577 -26.72 3.07 -1.06
C ALA A 577 -25.26 3.22 -1.55
N TYR A 578 -24.81 2.43 -2.54
CA TYR A 578 -23.47 2.52 -3.12
C TYR A 578 -23.38 3.40 -4.37
N ARG A 579 -24.49 3.92 -4.90
CA ARG A 579 -24.54 4.68 -6.17
C ARG A 579 -24.25 6.17 -6.02
N TYR A 580 -23.32 6.51 -5.13
CA TYR A 580 -22.79 7.87 -5.02
C TYR A 580 -21.72 8.09 -6.08
N GLU A 581 -21.75 9.27 -6.71
CA GLU A 581 -20.76 9.69 -7.70
C GLU A 581 -20.38 11.15 -7.53
N PHE A 582 -19.11 11.47 -7.83
CA PHE A 582 -18.63 12.83 -7.99
C PHE A 582 -18.95 13.33 -9.40
N VAL A 583 -19.49 14.54 -9.49
CA VAL A 583 -19.87 15.19 -10.74
C VAL A 583 -19.16 16.53 -10.86
N GLY A 584 -18.37 16.67 -11.92
CA GLY A 584 -17.64 17.89 -12.21
C GLY A 584 -16.21 17.68 -12.68
N GLU A 585 -15.78 18.48 -13.66
CA GLU A 585 -14.38 18.48 -14.12
C GLU A 585 -13.43 19.19 -13.14
N GLU A 586 -13.98 19.93 -12.16
CA GLU A 586 -13.19 20.63 -11.14
C GLU A 586 -12.82 19.72 -9.96
N CYS A 587 -13.46 18.55 -9.82
CA CYS A 587 -13.10 17.58 -8.78
C CYS A 587 -11.65 17.13 -8.96
N MET A 588 -10.84 17.22 -7.91
CA MET A 588 -9.43 16.79 -7.94
C MET A 588 -9.27 15.40 -7.34
N PHE A 589 -9.96 15.12 -6.24
CA PHE A 589 -10.21 13.78 -5.73
C PHE A 589 -11.57 13.28 -6.20
N ILE A 590 -11.67 11.96 -6.39
CA ILE A 590 -12.95 11.28 -6.53
C ILE A 590 -12.93 10.04 -5.63
N LEU A 591 -14.04 9.77 -4.95
CA LEU A 591 -14.28 8.48 -4.31
C LEU A 591 -15.20 7.67 -5.22
N LYS A 592 -14.85 6.41 -5.44
CA LYS A 592 -15.67 5.42 -6.10
C LYS A 592 -16.01 4.33 -5.10
N THR A 593 -17.24 3.87 -5.11
CA THR A 593 -17.57 2.60 -4.48
C THR A 593 -16.96 1.46 -5.30
N ASN A 594 -16.75 0.30 -4.67
CA ASN A 594 -16.17 -0.83 -5.36
C ASN A 594 -17.09 -1.27 -6.50
N SER A 595 -16.53 -1.64 -7.66
CA SER A 595 -17.33 -1.97 -8.86
C SER A 595 -18.32 -3.11 -8.63
N CYS A 596 -18.01 -4.07 -7.76
CA CYS A 596 -18.96 -5.13 -7.38
C CYS A 596 -20.14 -4.62 -6.54
N ASP A 597 -19.97 -3.57 -5.73
CA ASP A 597 -21.01 -3.05 -4.84
C ASP A 597 -22.17 -2.40 -5.60
N TRP A 598 -21.94 -2.01 -6.85
CA TRP A 598 -22.98 -1.53 -7.76
C TRP A 598 -24.02 -2.60 -8.14
N TRP A 599 -23.64 -3.87 -7.99
CA TRP A 599 -24.42 -5.06 -8.35
C TRP A 599 -24.76 -5.96 -7.16
N ARG A 600 -24.19 -5.66 -5.98
CA ARG A 600 -24.40 -6.44 -4.76
C ARG A 600 -25.85 -6.33 -4.27
N THR A 601 -26.45 -7.48 -3.96
CA THR A 601 -27.83 -7.55 -3.44
C THR A 601 -27.92 -7.93 -1.95
N ASP A 602 -26.86 -8.50 -1.38
CA ASP A 602 -26.75 -8.89 0.03
C ASP A 602 -25.41 -8.39 0.57
N ALA A 603 -25.41 -7.75 1.74
CA ALA A 603 -24.20 -7.25 2.39
C ALA A 603 -23.13 -8.35 2.59
N ASN A 604 -23.57 -9.60 2.83
CA ASN A 604 -22.67 -10.74 3.07
C ASN A 604 -22.18 -11.42 1.80
N GLN A 605 -22.61 -10.97 0.62
CA GLN A 605 -22.16 -11.52 -0.66
C GLN A 605 -20.73 -11.04 -0.96
N ALA A 606 -19.77 -11.98 -1.06
CA ALA A 606 -18.40 -11.67 -1.46
C ALA A 606 -18.33 -11.22 -2.93
N CYS A 607 -17.48 -10.24 -3.26
CA CYS A 607 -17.40 -9.70 -4.63
C CYS A 607 -17.02 -10.74 -5.68
N GLY A 608 -16.23 -11.75 -5.32
CA GLY A 608 -15.89 -12.86 -6.21
C GLY A 608 -17.09 -13.69 -6.71
N SER A 609 -18.28 -13.50 -6.11
CA SER A 609 -19.54 -14.15 -6.50
C SER A 609 -20.58 -13.21 -7.10
N VAL A 610 -20.26 -11.91 -7.21
CA VAL A 610 -21.18 -10.91 -7.75
C VAL A 610 -21.19 -10.97 -9.27
N THR A 611 -22.39 -10.99 -9.85
CA THR A 611 -22.60 -11.00 -11.29
C THR A 611 -23.36 -9.77 -11.75
N ASP A 612 -23.06 -9.30 -12.96
CA ASP A 612 -23.81 -8.23 -13.62
C ASP A 612 -25.20 -8.72 -14.09
N ASP A 613 -25.98 -7.81 -14.70
CA ASP A 613 -27.30 -8.12 -15.27
C ASP A 613 -27.28 -9.23 -16.35
N GLN A 614 -26.11 -9.52 -16.92
CA GLN A 614 -25.91 -10.53 -17.96
C GLN A 614 -25.46 -11.88 -17.39
N GLY A 615 -25.28 -11.96 -16.06
CA GLY A 615 -24.80 -13.15 -15.36
C GLY A 615 -23.29 -13.39 -15.47
N ALA A 616 -22.53 -12.40 -15.93
CA ALA A 616 -21.07 -12.45 -15.96
C ALA A 616 -20.49 -11.96 -14.62
N LEU A 617 -19.38 -12.57 -14.17
CA LEU A 617 -18.68 -12.12 -12.96
C LEU A 617 -18.17 -10.69 -13.15
N VAL A 618 -18.47 -9.83 -12.18
CA VAL A 618 -18.04 -8.43 -12.18
C VAL A 618 -16.56 -8.38 -11.83
N ARG A 619 -15.75 -7.67 -12.64
CA ARG A 619 -14.38 -7.31 -12.26
C ARG A 619 -14.45 -6.21 -11.21
N TYR A 620 -13.60 -6.31 -10.20
CA TYR A 620 -13.63 -5.42 -9.05
C TYR A 620 -12.23 -5.08 -8.56
N GLU A 621 -12.13 -3.96 -7.85
CA GLU A 621 -10.88 -3.45 -7.31
C GLU A 621 -10.54 -4.24 -6.04
N GLN A 622 -9.65 -5.22 -6.17
CA GLN A 622 -9.26 -6.12 -5.08
C GLN A 622 -8.19 -5.51 -4.17
N GLN A 623 -8.32 -5.68 -2.84
CA GLN A 623 -7.34 -5.20 -1.86
C GLN A 623 -5.89 -5.54 -2.24
N GLY A 624 -4.98 -4.57 -2.04
CA GLY A 624 -3.57 -4.70 -2.38
C GLY A 624 -3.24 -4.59 -3.88
N ASP A 625 -4.23 -4.28 -4.73
CA ASP A 625 -4.00 -3.93 -6.12
C ASP A 625 -3.50 -2.47 -6.23
N ILE A 626 -2.21 -2.32 -6.54
CA ILE A 626 -1.54 -1.02 -6.57
C ILE A 626 -1.97 -0.10 -7.73
N ARG A 627 -2.84 -0.55 -8.63
CA ARG A 627 -3.50 0.35 -9.60
C ARG A 627 -4.48 1.31 -8.90
N TYR A 628 -5.03 0.88 -7.77
CA TYR A 628 -6.06 1.59 -7.02
C TYR A 628 -5.53 2.11 -5.68
N GLN A 629 -6.17 3.17 -5.20
CA GLN A 629 -6.02 3.68 -3.84
C GLN A 629 -7.29 3.33 -3.07
N TYR A 630 -7.15 3.03 -1.79
CA TYR A 630 -8.27 2.54 -1.00
C TYR A 630 -8.62 3.42 0.18
N PHE A 631 -9.93 3.52 0.45
CA PHE A 631 -10.48 4.03 1.69
C PHE A 631 -11.23 2.88 2.37
N ASN A 632 -10.54 2.26 3.32
CA ASN A 632 -10.83 0.94 3.84
C ASN A 632 -11.58 0.98 5.16
N TYR A 633 -12.61 0.15 5.25
CA TYR A 633 -13.17 -0.29 6.52
C TYR A 633 -12.63 -1.68 6.87
N ILE A 634 -11.90 -1.77 7.97
CA ILE A 634 -11.30 -3.02 8.46
C ILE A 634 -12.15 -3.56 9.59
N ASP A 635 -12.82 -4.68 9.33
CA ASP A 635 -13.62 -5.39 10.33
C ASP A 635 -12.91 -6.64 10.87
N GLN A 636 -11.71 -6.44 11.42
CA GLN A 636 -10.91 -7.51 12.00
C GLN A 636 -10.68 -7.30 13.49
N ILE A 637 -11.10 -8.30 14.27
CA ILE A 637 -10.88 -8.37 15.72
C ILE A 637 -9.38 -8.38 15.99
N GLY A 638 -8.92 -7.50 16.87
CA GLY A 638 -7.50 -7.34 17.23
C GLY A 638 -6.84 -6.06 16.69
N THR A 639 -7.51 -5.37 15.75
CA THR A 639 -7.03 -4.12 15.15
C THR A 639 -7.35 -2.92 16.06
N ALA A 640 -6.48 -2.61 17.02
CA ALA A 640 -6.77 -1.63 18.08
C ALA A 640 -6.53 -0.14 17.73
N PHE A 641 -6.33 0.23 16.47
CA PHE A 641 -5.98 1.60 16.07
C PHE A 641 -7.12 2.34 15.37
N GLY A 642 -7.27 3.65 15.64
CA GLY A 642 -8.39 4.50 15.17
C GLY A 642 -8.24 5.05 13.75
N GLY A 643 -7.50 4.32 12.92
CA GLY A 643 -7.21 4.62 11.53
C GLY A 643 -5.74 4.96 11.25
N VAL A 644 -5.23 4.47 10.12
CA VAL A 644 -3.85 4.66 9.63
C VAL A 644 -3.89 4.86 8.12
N SER A 645 -3.21 5.89 7.62
CA SER A 645 -3.00 6.03 6.18
C SER A 645 -1.62 5.52 5.80
N GLU A 646 -1.61 4.52 4.93
CA GLU A 646 -0.41 3.89 4.40
C GLU A 646 -0.09 4.44 3.03
N LEU A 647 0.67 5.53 2.98
CA LEU A 647 1.11 6.12 1.72
C LEU A 647 2.22 5.25 1.10
N ARG A 648 2.24 5.07 -0.21
CA ARG A 648 3.30 4.35 -0.93
C ARG A 648 3.83 5.23 -2.03
N VAL A 649 5.04 5.74 -1.81
CA VAL A 649 5.67 6.71 -2.70
C VAL A 649 6.73 6.09 -3.59
N ASP A 650 6.90 6.63 -4.79
CA ASP A 650 8.08 6.37 -5.61
C ASP A 650 9.31 6.98 -4.91
N PRO A 651 10.35 6.17 -4.64
CA PRO A 651 11.53 6.59 -3.89
C PRO A 651 12.46 7.55 -4.66
N THR A 652 12.27 7.72 -5.97
CA THR A 652 13.14 8.54 -6.82
C THR A 652 12.64 9.98 -7.00
N ASN A 653 11.34 10.21 -6.83
CA ASN A 653 10.71 11.51 -7.10
C ASN A 653 9.65 11.92 -6.06
N GLY A 654 9.26 11.04 -5.13
CA GLY A 654 8.26 11.29 -4.08
C GLY A 654 6.80 11.26 -4.53
N GLU A 655 6.51 10.77 -5.73
CA GLU A 655 5.13 10.62 -6.20
C GLU A 655 4.39 9.60 -5.35
N LEU A 656 3.22 9.99 -4.82
CA LEU A 656 2.32 9.08 -4.13
C LEU A 656 1.64 8.16 -5.16
N LEU A 657 1.98 6.87 -5.12
CA LEU A 657 1.49 5.89 -6.06
C LEU A 657 0.21 5.21 -5.59
N THR A 658 0.25 4.61 -4.41
CA THR A 658 -0.95 4.08 -3.77
C THR A 658 -1.01 4.56 -2.33
N ALA A 659 -2.20 4.59 -1.77
CA ALA A 659 -2.46 5.01 -0.42
C ALA A 659 -3.68 4.28 0.10
N ASP A 660 -3.51 3.60 1.22
CA ASP A 660 -4.59 2.88 1.89
C ASP A 660 -4.95 3.65 3.15
N ALA A 661 -6.12 4.30 3.15
CA ALA A 661 -6.68 4.95 4.33
C ALA A 661 -7.52 3.93 5.09
N ASN A 662 -6.92 3.31 6.10
CA ASN A 662 -7.51 2.23 6.87
C ASN A 662 -8.26 2.76 8.08
N TYR A 663 -9.48 2.28 8.32
CA TYR A 663 -10.28 2.59 9.50
C TYR A 663 -10.80 1.30 10.16
N ALA A 664 -10.48 1.08 11.43
CA ALA A 664 -10.86 -0.15 12.14
C ALA A 664 -12.24 -0.05 12.79
N SER A 665 -13.10 -1.03 12.50
CA SER A 665 -14.49 -1.14 12.98
C SER A 665 -14.59 -1.07 14.51
N ILE A 666 -13.72 -1.82 15.18
CA ILE A 666 -13.74 -1.98 16.63
C ILE A 666 -13.54 -0.65 17.36
N VAL A 667 -12.84 0.32 16.73
CA VAL A 667 -12.65 1.64 17.34
C VAL A 667 -13.90 2.49 17.21
N SER A 668 -14.59 2.50 16.06
CA SER A 668 -15.92 3.14 15.94
C SER A 668 -16.93 2.56 16.92
N GLU A 669 -16.99 1.23 17.00
CA GLU A 669 -17.96 0.54 17.84
C GLU A 669 -17.70 0.81 19.32
N ASN A 670 -16.43 0.76 19.73
CA ASN A 670 -16.03 1.11 21.09
C ASN A 670 -16.32 2.59 21.40
N LEU A 671 -16.04 3.51 20.48
CA LEU A 671 -16.35 4.93 20.68
C LEU A 671 -17.86 5.13 20.87
N THR A 672 -18.68 4.47 20.06
CA THR A 672 -20.15 4.53 20.16
C THR A 672 -20.64 3.97 21.48
N MET A 673 -20.08 2.83 21.89
CA MET A 673 -20.36 2.20 23.19
C MET A 673 -20.02 3.14 24.34
N VAL A 674 -18.79 3.69 24.34
CA VAL A 674 -18.32 4.66 25.34
C VAL A 674 -19.23 5.89 25.33
N ALA A 675 -19.46 6.52 24.19
CA ALA A 675 -20.32 7.70 24.09
C ALA A 675 -21.73 7.44 24.63
N THR A 676 -22.33 6.28 24.32
CA THR A 676 -23.66 5.89 24.82
C THR A 676 -23.67 5.70 26.33
N GLN A 677 -22.61 5.13 26.90
CA GLN A 677 -22.45 4.98 28.34
C GLN A 677 -22.28 6.33 29.03
N TRP A 678 -21.40 7.19 28.50
CA TRP A 678 -21.11 8.51 29.05
C TRP A 678 -22.26 9.49 28.88
N PHE A 679 -23.09 9.35 27.85
CA PHE A 679 -24.27 10.18 27.65
C PHE A 679 -25.24 10.10 28.84
N GLN A 680 -25.39 8.91 29.43
CA GLN A 680 -26.21 8.74 30.63
C GLN A 680 -25.59 9.42 31.85
N VAL A 681 -24.27 9.34 32.01
CA VAL A 681 -23.51 10.04 33.06
C VAL A 681 -23.63 11.56 32.92
N LEU A 682 -23.47 12.10 31.71
CA LEU A 682 -23.60 13.53 31.43
C LEU A 682 -25.01 14.06 31.72
N ARG A 683 -26.05 13.27 31.41
CA ARG A 683 -27.44 13.61 31.74
C ARG A 683 -27.68 13.64 33.26
N CYS A 684 -26.96 12.81 34.01
CA CYS A 684 -27.04 12.76 35.46
C CYS A 684 -26.34 13.93 36.18
N ILE A 685 -25.43 14.64 35.50
CA ILE A 685 -24.69 15.79 36.04
C ILE A 685 -25.50 17.10 35.95
N GLY A 686 -26.54 17.17 35.10
CA GLY A 686 -27.42 18.34 35.00
C GLY A 686 -28.39 18.49 36.17
N ASP A 687 -28.88 19.72 36.39
CA ASP A 687 -29.79 20.10 37.50
C ASP A 687 -31.09 19.26 37.59
N GLY A 688 -31.44 18.50 36.54
CA GLY A 688 -32.62 17.63 36.48
C GLY A 688 -32.43 16.21 37.02
N GLY A 689 -31.19 15.79 37.32
CA GLY A 689 -30.86 14.44 37.80
C GLY A 689 -31.16 13.29 36.83
N CYS A 690 -30.76 12.07 37.20
CA CYS A 690 -31.13 10.84 36.47
C CYS A 690 -32.62 10.56 36.70
N GLY A 691 -33.49 10.97 35.77
CA GLY A 691 -34.93 10.69 35.87
C GLY A 691 -35.22 9.25 36.35
N SER A 692 -35.90 9.15 37.49
CA SER A 692 -36.41 7.94 38.18
C SER A 692 -35.43 7.02 38.92
N THR A 693 -34.13 7.33 39.04
CA THR A 693 -33.25 6.59 39.97
C THR A 693 -32.55 7.56 40.91
N ASP A 694 -33.14 7.77 42.09
CA ASP A 694 -32.61 8.57 43.21
C ASP A 694 -31.40 7.90 43.92
N ASP A 695 -30.66 7.04 43.22
CA ASP A 695 -29.57 6.24 43.80
C ASP A 695 -28.20 6.81 43.42
N PRO A 696 -27.45 7.43 44.37
CA PRO A 696 -26.14 8.02 44.11
C PRO A 696 -25.07 6.99 43.69
N ASP A 697 -25.25 5.71 44.04
CA ASP A 697 -24.26 4.65 43.77
C ASP A 697 -24.27 4.20 42.30
N VAL A 698 -25.30 4.62 41.54
CA VAL A 698 -25.43 4.32 40.11
C VAL A 698 -24.34 5.03 39.30
N VAL A 699 -23.92 6.24 39.68
CA VAL A 699 -22.86 6.99 39.00
C VAL A 699 -21.53 6.23 39.07
N ASP A 700 -21.20 5.65 40.21
CA ASP A 700 -19.99 4.83 40.39
C ASP A 700 -20.09 3.51 39.59
N GLY A 701 -21.27 2.89 39.53
CA GLY A 701 -21.53 1.69 38.72
C GLY A 701 -21.39 1.91 37.20
N TRP A 702 -21.69 3.11 36.70
CA TRP A 702 -21.48 3.48 35.29
C TRP A 702 -20.01 3.70 34.94
N VAL A 703 -19.22 4.29 35.86
CA VAL A 703 -17.77 4.49 35.67
C VAL A 703 -16.99 3.17 35.84
N ALA A 704 -17.50 2.24 36.66
CA ALA A 704 -16.88 0.93 36.90
C ALA A 704 -17.26 -0.16 35.88
N GLY A 705 -18.22 0.08 34.98
CA GLY A 705 -18.66 -0.88 33.96
C GLY A 705 -19.60 -1.98 34.46
N ASP A 706 -20.19 -1.83 35.65
CA ASP A 706 -21.06 -2.83 36.28
C ASP A 706 -22.40 -2.99 35.54
N SER A 707 -22.87 -1.95 34.83
CA SER A 707 -24.10 -2.00 34.03
C SER A 707 -24.03 -2.99 32.85
N MET A 708 -22.85 -3.17 32.25
CA MET A 708 -22.64 -4.19 31.21
C MET A 708 -22.63 -5.60 31.78
N ARG A 709 -21.97 -5.83 32.92
CA ARG A 709 -22.02 -7.13 33.60
C ARG A 709 -23.43 -7.50 34.00
N ASP A 710 -24.21 -6.54 34.47
CA ASP A 710 -25.60 -6.76 34.85
C ASP A 710 -26.50 -6.99 33.64
N TYR A 711 -26.25 -6.32 32.50
CA TYR A 711 -26.92 -6.60 31.22
C TYR A 711 -26.62 -8.03 30.73
N PHE A 712 -25.34 -8.44 30.65
CA PHE A 712 -24.97 -9.80 30.26
C PHE A 712 -25.42 -10.87 31.26
N GLY A 713 -25.52 -10.53 32.55
CA GLY A 713 -26.10 -11.38 33.59
C GLY A 713 -27.62 -11.54 33.47
N ARG A 714 -28.32 -10.52 32.95
CA ARG A 714 -29.77 -10.54 32.69
C ARG A 714 -30.13 -11.23 31.38
N VAL A 715 -29.22 -11.28 30.39
CA VAL A 715 -29.34 -12.12 29.20
C VAL A 715 -29.00 -13.57 29.55
N ALA A 716 -29.80 -14.17 30.43
CA ALA A 716 -29.63 -15.56 30.83
C ALA A 716 -29.97 -16.49 29.65
N GLY A 717 -28.98 -17.29 29.20
CA GLY A 717 -29.19 -18.39 28.24
C GLY A 717 -28.59 -18.21 26.84
N ARG A 718 -27.81 -17.15 26.58
CA ARG A 718 -27.04 -16.98 25.31
C ARG A 718 -25.55 -16.77 25.50
N THR A 719 -25.09 -16.67 26.75
CA THR A 719 -23.69 -16.44 27.10
C THR A 719 -23.18 -17.67 27.85
N GLU A 720 -22.38 -18.51 27.20
CA GLU A 720 -21.56 -19.50 27.89
C GLU A 720 -20.32 -18.79 28.42
N LEU A 721 -20.19 -18.69 29.74
CA LEU A 721 -18.96 -18.22 30.36
C LEU A 721 -17.87 -19.27 30.08
N PRO A 722 -16.77 -18.92 29.38
CA PRO A 722 -15.70 -19.87 29.16
C PRO A 722 -15.17 -20.35 30.52
N VAL A 723 -14.83 -21.63 30.60
CA VAL A 723 -14.19 -22.22 31.78
C VAL A 723 -12.80 -21.58 31.90
N GLY A 724 -12.71 -20.52 32.71
CA GLY A 724 -11.50 -19.73 32.85
C GLY A 724 -10.33 -20.56 33.38
N ILE A 725 -9.40 -20.92 32.50
CA ILE A 725 -8.02 -21.22 32.86
C ILE A 725 -7.36 -19.86 33.14
N ALA A 726 -6.95 -19.64 34.39
CA ALA A 726 -6.67 -18.33 35.01
C ALA A 726 -5.30 -17.68 34.59
N PRO A 727 -4.86 -16.55 35.19
CA PRO A 727 -5.43 -15.18 35.24
C PRO A 727 -4.36 -14.06 35.04
N SER A 728 -4.74 -12.86 34.59
CA SER A 728 -3.97 -11.63 34.86
C SER A 728 -4.88 -10.39 34.83
N GLY A 729 -5.31 -9.94 35.99
CA GLY A 729 -6.11 -8.73 36.11
C GLY A 729 -6.26 -8.31 37.57
N SER A 730 -6.10 -7.02 37.82
CA SER A 730 -6.25 -6.37 39.14
C SER A 730 -7.72 -6.09 39.50
N ASP A 731 -8.67 -6.68 38.79
CA ASP A 731 -10.12 -6.44 38.93
C ASP A 731 -10.78 -7.31 40.00
N GLY A 732 -10.03 -8.19 40.67
CA GLY A 732 -10.51 -9.08 41.73
C GLY A 732 -10.52 -8.52 43.17
N PHE A 733 -10.34 -7.22 43.40
CA PHE A 733 -10.16 -6.66 44.75
C PHE A 733 -11.41 -6.01 45.39
N SER A 734 -12.57 -6.05 44.72
CA SER A 734 -13.83 -5.57 45.29
C SER A 734 -14.35 -6.58 46.33
N ASN A 735 -14.18 -6.26 47.62
CA ASN A 735 -14.57 -7.11 48.75
C ASN A 735 -16.07 -6.99 49.13
N VAL A 736 -16.93 -6.45 48.27
CA VAL A 736 -18.30 -6.10 48.72
C VAL A 736 -19.28 -7.27 48.58
N VAL A 737 -19.06 -8.25 47.71
CA VAL A 737 -19.99 -9.39 47.59
C VAL A 737 -19.25 -10.70 47.32
N GLY A 738 -18.79 -11.36 48.40
CA GLY A 738 -18.45 -12.78 48.39
C GLY A 738 -16.95 -13.11 48.48
N GLY A 739 -16.49 -13.39 49.70
CA GLY A 739 -15.32 -14.23 50.00
C GLY A 739 -14.08 -14.07 49.11
N GLY A 740 -13.33 -12.98 49.27
CA GLY A 740 -12.06 -12.77 48.58
C GLY A 740 -11.01 -13.86 48.87
N ARG A 741 -10.19 -14.19 47.85
CA ARG A 741 -9.10 -15.17 47.93
C ARG A 741 -7.88 -14.56 48.65
N PRO A 742 -7.02 -15.37 49.31
CA PRO A 742 -5.80 -14.87 49.93
C PRO A 742 -4.81 -14.34 48.88
N ALA A 743 -4.14 -13.23 49.18
CA ALA A 743 -3.17 -12.58 48.30
C ALA A 743 -1.93 -13.46 48.03
N LEU A 744 -1.42 -13.42 46.79
CA LEU A 744 -0.08 -13.94 46.48
C LEU A 744 0.99 -12.90 46.88
N PRO A 745 2.16 -13.32 47.38
CA PRO A 745 3.20 -12.41 47.85
C PRO A 745 3.91 -11.71 46.69
N ILE A 746 4.02 -10.38 46.77
CA ILE A 746 4.62 -9.51 45.76
C ILE A 746 6.09 -9.27 46.13
N GLY A 747 7.04 -9.57 45.23
CA GLY A 747 8.48 -9.29 45.44
C GLY A 747 9.44 -10.33 44.85
N SER A 748 10.63 -10.45 45.47
CA SER A 748 11.82 -11.22 45.07
C SER A 748 11.59 -12.67 44.60
N VAL A 749 10.47 -13.26 44.99
CA VAL A 749 10.05 -14.62 44.65
C VAL A 749 9.74 -14.79 43.15
N ARG A 750 9.30 -13.73 42.44
CA ARG A 750 9.07 -13.79 40.97
C ARG A 750 10.37 -14.01 40.19
N ARG A 751 11.49 -13.47 40.69
CA ARG A 751 12.83 -13.64 40.11
C ARG A 751 13.38 -15.03 40.40
N GLU A 752 13.14 -15.59 41.59
CA GLU A 752 13.49 -16.97 41.95
C GLU A 752 12.72 -18.00 41.11
N LEU A 753 11.40 -17.84 40.97
CA LEU A 753 10.57 -18.71 40.12
C LEU A 753 10.93 -18.63 38.62
N MET A 754 11.36 -17.46 38.15
CA MET A 754 11.84 -17.27 36.78
C MET A 754 13.18 -17.97 36.56
N MET A 755 14.11 -17.90 37.52
CA MET A 755 15.40 -18.55 37.45
C MET A 755 15.31 -20.08 37.60
N ASP A 756 14.42 -20.58 38.46
CA ASP A 756 14.17 -22.02 38.60
C ASP A 756 13.53 -22.61 37.32
N ARG A 757 12.59 -21.89 36.69
CA ARG A 757 12.05 -22.31 35.38
C ARG A 757 13.11 -22.25 34.28
N LEU A 758 13.98 -21.24 34.27
CA LEU A 758 15.06 -21.15 33.29
C LEU A 758 16.03 -22.33 33.44
N ALA A 759 16.36 -22.69 34.68
CA ALA A 759 17.21 -23.84 34.99
C ALA A 759 16.58 -25.19 34.56
N ASP A 760 15.27 -25.34 34.69
CA ASP A 760 14.53 -26.53 34.23
C ASP A 760 14.39 -26.61 32.70
N LEU A 761 14.46 -25.48 32.00
CA LEU A 761 14.28 -25.39 30.54
C LEU A 761 15.59 -25.42 29.75
N MET A 762 16.73 -25.02 30.35
CA MET A 762 18.04 -25.04 29.69
C MET A 762 18.44 -26.43 29.12
N PRO A 763 18.22 -27.56 29.81
CA PRO A 763 18.53 -28.88 29.25
C PRO A 763 17.69 -29.25 28.02
N LYS A 764 16.44 -28.76 27.96
CA LYS A 764 15.53 -28.99 26.81
C LYS A 764 15.87 -28.11 25.61
N ALA A 765 16.42 -26.92 25.86
CA ALA A 765 16.92 -26.05 24.82
C ALA A 765 18.21 -26.62 24.19
N GLU A 766 19.09 -27.22 24.98
CA GLU A 766 20.31 -27.88 24.48
C GLU A 766 20.00 -29.10 23.57
N ASP A 767 18.94 -29.86 23.86
CA ASP A 767 18.46 -30.97 23.02
C ASP A 767 17.91 -30.52 21.64
N LEU A 768 17.59 -29.23 21.45
CA LEU A 768 17.08 -28.67 20.19
C LEU A 768 18.19 -28.19 19.23
N HIS A 769 19.46 -28.27 19.62
CA HIS A 769 20.59 -27.74 18.84
C HIS A 769 21.29 -28.77 17.92
N GLY A 770 20.77 -29.99 17.76
CA GLY A 770 21.37 -31.05 16.94
C GLY A 770 20.60 -31.45 15.68
N GLU A 771 21.22 -32.25 14.80
CA GLU A 771 20.60 -32.84 13.59
C GLU A 771 19.32 -33.66 13.90
N ASP A 772 19.15 -34.09 15.15
CA ASP A 772 17.96 -34.82 15.62
C ASP A 772 16.72 -33.94 15.82
N ALA A 773 16.82 -32.61 15.72
CA ALA A 773 15.67 -31.68 15.78
C ALA A 773 14.65 -31.89 14.64
N ARG A 774 14.98 -32.69 13.62
CA ARG A 774 14.08 -33.06 12.52
C ARG A 774 13.02 -34.12 12.88
N PHE A 775 13.05 -34.72 14.07
CA PHE A 775 12.22 -35.90 14.40
C PHE A 775 10.84 -35.67 15.05
N HIS A 776 10.27 -34.46 15.02
CA HIS A 776 8.97 -34.19 15.65
C HIS A 776 7.93 -33.50 14.75
N ILE A 777 7.75 -33.99 13.53
CA ILE A 777 6.63 -33.59 12.67
C ILE A 777 5.31 -34.13 13.29
N PHE A 778 4.26 -33.31 13.24
CA PHE A 778 2.91 -33.62 13.77
C PHE A 778 2.36 -34.97 13.32
N GLN A 779 2.67 -35.40 12.08
CA GLN A 779 2.24 -36.69 11.53
C GLN A 779 2.81 -37.91 12.28
N ASP A 780 4.05 -37.85 12.78
CA ASP A 780 4.63 -38.95 13.57
C ASP A 780 4.16 -38.93 15.03
N ARG A 781 3.80 -37.76 15.57
CA ARG A 781 3.15 -37.65 16.89
C ARG A 781 1.75 -38.27 16.87
N MET A 782 0.98 -38.04 15.80
CA MET A 782 -0.31 -38.68 15.56
C MET A 782 -0.19 -40.22 15.45
N ARG A 783 0.88 -40.71 14.80
CA ARG A 783 1.13 -42.15 14.64
C ARG A 783 1.51 -42.86 15.95
N ASN A 784 2.16 -42.15 16.87
CA ASN A 784 2.56 -42.66 18.19
C ASN A 784 1.48 -42.51 19.28
N LEU A 785 0.44 -41.73 19.01
CA LEU A 785 -0.72 -41.57 19.89
C LEU A 785 -1.77 -42.67 19.68
N ALA A 786 -1.76 -43.34 18.52
CA ALA A 786 -2.65 -44.44 18.20
C ALA A 786 -2.54 -45.60 19.21
N ASP A 787 -3.69 -46.08 19.68
CA ASP A 787 -3.91 -47.11 20.70
C ASP A 787 -3.41 -46.77 22.11
N THR A 788 -3.16 -45.49 22.41
CA THR A 788 -2.75 -45.06 23.75
C THR A 788 -3.96 -44.68 24.62
N PRO A 789 -3.86 -44.81 25.96
CA PRO A 789 -4.92 -44.35 26.88
C PRO A 789 -5.20 -42.84 26.78
N ILE A 790 -4.22 -42.07 26.30
CA ILE A 790 -4.33 -40.63 26.06
C ILE A 790 -5.20 -40.36 24.83
N GLU A 791 -5.08 -41.14 23.75
CA GLU A 791 -6.02 -41.10 22.62
C GLU A 791 -7.44 -41.45 23.09
N GLN A 792 -7.61 -42.49 23.91
CA GLN A 792 -8.93 -42.84 24.45
C GLN A 792 -9.56 -41.71 25.29
N GLN A 793 -8.76 -41.02 26.12
CA GLN A 793 -9.24 -39.86 26.88
C GLN A 793 -9.52 -38.63 26.02
N LEU A 794 -8.73 -38.38 24.97
CA LEU A 794 -9.01 -37.32 24.00
C LEU A 794 -10.31 -37.62 23.25
N MET A 795 -10.50 -38.87 22.82
CA MET A 795 -11.67 -39.35 22.08
C MET A 795 -12.95 -39.34 22.92
N GLU A 796 -12.86 -39.59 24.23
CA GLU A 796 -14.00 -39.47 25.15
C GLU A 796 -14.42 -38.00 25.38
N SER A 797 -13.49 -37.05 25.29
CA SER A 797 -13.78 -35.63 25.51
C SER A 797 -14.41 -34.92 24.30
N MET A 798 -14.29 -35.49 23.09
CA MET A 798 -14.78 -34.87 21.85
C MET A 798 -16.24 -35.16 21.47
N GLY A 799 -16.98 -35.95 22.26
CA GLY A 799 -18.43 -36.11 22.11
C GLY A 799 -18.91 -36.81 20.82
N ARG A 800 -19.97 -37.61 20.93
CA ARG A 800 -20.45 -38.51 19.87
C ARG A 800 -20.96 -37.84 18.58
N GLN A 801 -20.99 -36.50 18.51
CA GLN A 801 -21.37 -35.73 17.32
C GLN A 801 -20.17 -35.42 16.40
N ALA A 802 -18.95 -35.25 16.93
CA ALA A 802 -17.75 -35.01 16.12
C ALA A 802 -17.32 -36.25 15.32
N LEU A 803 -17.60 -37.45 15.83
CA LEU A 803 -17.29 -38.72 15.18
C LEU A 803 -18.08 -38.95 13.87
N ASN A 804 -19.32 -38.45 13.76
CA ASN A 804 -20.11 -38.60 12.54
C ASN A 804 -19.70 -37.63 11.41
N ALA A 805 -19.06 -36.50 11.75
CA ALA A 805 -18.60 -35.52 10.78
C ALA A 805 -17.21 -35.87 10.18
N HIS A 806 -16.37 -36.60 10.93
CA HIS A 806 -14.98 -36.85 10.51
C HIS A 806 -14.67 -38.26 9.99
N PHE A 807 -15.49 -39.29 10.26
CA PHE A 807 -15.18 -40.67 9.81
C PHE A 807 -16.26 -41.36 8.97
N ALA A 808 -17.34 -40.68 8.60
CA ALA A 808 -18.33 -41.24 7.68
C ALA A 808 -17.91 -41.05 6.21
N ASN A 809 -16.80 -41.69 5.80
CA ASN A 809 -16.60 -42.10 4.39
C ASN A 809 -15.44 -43.08 4.19
N THR A 810 -15.33 -44.09 5.07
CA THR A 810 -14.58 -45.30 4.71
C THR A 810 -15.35 -46.54 5.12
N ASN A 811 -15.81 -47.25 4.08
CA ASN A 811 -16.28 -48.64 4.01
C ASN A 811 -17.79 -48.91 4.11
N GLN A 812 -18.46 -48.91 2.94
CA GLN A 812 -19.25 -50.06 2.50
C GLN A 812 -19.07 -50.31 0.99
N THR A 813 -18.49 -51.48 0.69
CA THR A 813 -18.39 -52.22 -0.60
C THR A 813 -17.69 -51.59 -1.80
#